data_AF-A0A3L7MNM8-F1
#
_entry.id   AF-A0A3L7MNM8-F1
#
_cell.length_a   1.000
_cell.length_b   1.000
_cell.length_c   1.000
_cell.angle_alpha   90.00
_cell.angle_beta   90.00
_cell.angle_gamma   90.00
#
_symmetry.space_group_name_H-M   'P 1'
#
loop_
_entity.id
_entity.type
_entity.pdbx_description
1 polymer ?
#
loop_
_entity_poly.entity_id
_entity_poly.type
_entity_poly.pdbx_seq_one_letter_code
_entity_poly.pdbx_strand_id
1 'polypeptide(L)'
;MMTPRVACDSWFRQSVWMGGCTRCMMLSVLLAGAIQCHASGVAGVDPPPAARASTDDSLSMNIDSPDALRALEVRLRALAVKVRPAVVGIVFTDDKGVELGSGSGTIITADGWVLTAGHVAQQPGRKASVLLADGTALTGVTVGAHFGPDGDVGLIKVATGGRMLPVVPMGKSASLATGDPIVAFGHPLGPERSPWRPPPLRFGRVIGRDGWRLAIDAPLSPGDSGGPVFNLDGELVGVNSEASERPDLNMAATAESANARMDIMREGLATGAYLADPTKDPVAVAAELRSGADDGEDADPNDGSDARAGDTTYARKEQADRHANTLEMLAALTDPYADSIVSIIVDSRDACYGVVIDDEGHVLTKASELGTGARRIDVLLGDGLSVQGKRVAVDSALDLAILETGITDVTPIAFDFDTEPELGDAVISVGRGMAPLALGFRGLGVYVSGGSDGASRAYLGVAMRQPTDEEREAIPGGVGQIVSAVMPGSGAAEAGMVDGDVILRIDGVVAATPESAASPIRSHAPGEQVSVEFMHSGERRTVSMRILRPPFGEQRVALAGGAILSRRATGFGEVIQHDSIVAAQNMGGPVVDSRGRVVGLNIARADRMKTYALAAKRVRASIEAMLARVQAGDVMPPDDPSVGLPVVEFAPDGFARLGVSNGRALGPTNAVVSKEKDGEKLLGGWADADDVAVWKVRLPAAGRYDIVLDVQGVGGGKVDVFFGDDLMTVHVPPTREFGLLRVGESVSSVAEELLLRIQPLGRPQAPLMLLRGVVIQRTDQLRMAEAALPLLRWKDFERFKREWMREERRKEREAAREKMKSEMKSGAGAAAVPGAGNSNEEQGRP
;
A
#
# COMPACT_ATOMS: atom_id res chain seq x y z
N MET A 1 -27.75 6.39 32.55
CA MET A 1 -27.27 6.45 33.95
C MET A 1 -26.81 5.06 34.33
N MET A 2 -25.66 4.81 34.96
CA MET A 2 -24.57 5.69 35.44
C MET A 2 -23.24 4.91 35.40
N THR A 3 -22.13 5.62 35.23
CA THR A 3 -20.74 5.15 35.41
C THR A 3 -20.43 4.90 36.92
N PRO A 4 -19.33 4.21 37.32
CA PRO A 4 -18.02 4.89 37.42
C PRO A 4 -16.71 4.05 37.28
N ARG A 5 -15.72 4.69 36.65
CA ARG A 5 -14.30 4.90 37.03
C ARG A 5 -13.39 3.74 37.49
N VAL A 6 -12.25 3.68 36.80
CA VAL A 6 -10.95 3.13 37.26
C VAL A 6 -10.09 4.26 37.85
N ALA A 7 -9.34 4.01 38.93
CA ALA A 7 -8.10 4.73 39.28
C ALA A 7 -7.27 4.03 40.39
N CYS A 8 -6.03 3.69 40.04
CA CYS A 8 -4.76 3.69 40.80
C CYS A 8 -4.61 3.33 42.29
N ASP A 9 -3.47 2.64 42.52
CA ASP A 9 -2.42 2.87 43.53
C ASP A 9 -2.31 2.10 44.85
N SER A 10 -1.03 1.93 45.22
CA SER A 10 -0.43 1.58 46.51
C SER A 10 -0.35 0.10 46.91
N TRP A 11 0.79 -0.52 46.57
CA TRP A 11 1.34 -1.69 47.28
C TRP A 11 2.67 -1.32 47.93
N PHE A 12 2.60 -0.81 49.17
CA PHE A 12 3.75 -0.74 50.07
C PHE A 12 3.27 -0.71 51.52
N ARG A 13 3.99 -1.45 52.40
CA ARG A 13 3.77 -1.63 53.86
C ARG A 13 2.64 -2.64 54.20
N GLN A 14 2.70 -3.42 55.30
CA GLN A 14 3.55 -3.28 56.50
C GLN A 14 3.70 -4.59 57.31
N SER A 15 4.88 -4.83 57.91
CA SER A 15 5.15 -5.61 59.15
C SER A 15 6.65 -5.35 59.52
N VAL A 16 7.09 -4.53 60.50
CA VAL A 16 6.83 -4.42 61.96
C VAL A 16 7.55 -5.56 62.72
N TRP A 17 8.48 -5.37 63.69
CA TRP A 17 9.10 -4.16 64.30
C TRP A 17 10.39 -4.51 65.12
N MET A 18 11.00 -3.48 65.74
CA MET A 18 12.06 -3.47 66.78
C MET A 18 13.50 -3.89 66.45
N GLY A 19 14.40 -2.89 66.51
CA GLY A 19 15.85 -3.06 66.45
C GLY A 19 16.57 -3.02 67.80
N GLY A 20 17.90 -2.94 67.73
CA GLY A 20 18.76 -2.76 68.90
C GLY A 20 20.23 -3.16 68.66
N CYS A 21 21.11 -2.16 68.65
CA CYS A 21 22.53 -2.24 69.05
C CYS A 21 23.56 -3.11 68.27
N THR A 22 24.47 -2.38 67.61
CA THR A 22 25.95 -2.54 67.71
C THR A 22 26.67 -3.68 66.97
N ARG A 23 27.17 -3.32 65.77
CA ARG A 23 28.56 -3.46 65.25
C ARG A 23 29.37 -4.76 65.53
N CYS A 24 30.00 -5.25 64.45
CA CYS A 24 31.14 -6.20 64.38
C CYS A 24 30.84 -7.71 64.54
N MET A 25 30.52 -8.38 63.43
CA MET A 25 31.32 -9.52 62.91
C MET A 25 30.80 -10.03 61.54
N MET A 26 31.68 -10.73 60.81
CA MET A 26 31.41 -11.58 59.63
C MET A 26 30.79 -10.95 58.37
N LEU A 27 31.65 -10.61 57.40
CA LEU A 27 31.67 -11.34 56.14
C LEU A 27 33.07 -11.23 55.49
N SER A 28 33.83 -12.33 55.50
CA SER A 28 35.22 -12.36 55.01
C SER A 28 35.58 -13.77 54.52
N VAL A 29 34.76 -14.30 53.59
CA VAL A 29 34.92 -15.64 53.01
C VAL A 29 34.61 -15.55 51.50
N LEU A 30 35.43 -16.22 50.67
CA LEU A 30 35.38 -16.29 49.20
C LEU A 30 35.87 -15.07 48.38
N LEU A 31 37.10 -14.60 48.68
CA LEU A 31 37.92 -13.94 47.64
C LEU A 31 39.45 -14.06 47.90
N ALA A 32 39.98 -15.28 47.77
CA ALA A 32 41.42 -15.58 47.56
C ALA A 32 41.58 -17.11 47.38
N GLY A 33 42.08 -17.59 46.23
CA GLY A 33 42.09 -19.03 45.97
C GLY A 33 42.75 -19.52 44.69
N ALA A 34 43.76 -18.81 44.15
CA ALA A 34 44.57 -19.33 43.06
C ALA A 34 45.96 -18.66 43.04
N ILE A 35 46.99 -19.36 43.53
CA ILE A 35 48.40 -19.30 43.07
C ILE A 35 49.22 -20.43 43.73
N GLN A 36 49.72 -21.34 42.88
CA GLN A 36 50.93 -22.18 42.96
C GLN A 36 51.21 -23.17 44.14
N CYS A 37 51.30 -24.46 43.77
CA CYS A 37 52.52 -25.27 43.94
C CYS A 37 52.59 -26.46 42.93
N HIS A 38 53.74 -27.12 42.81
CA HIS A 38 54.19 -27.84 41.61
C HIS A 38 54.17 -29.40 41.65
N ALA A 39 54.04 -29.96 40.44
CA ALA A 39 54.73 -31.14 39.85
C ALA A 39 54.59 -32.56 40.43
N SER A 40 54.10 -33.49 39.58
CA SER A 40 54.84 -34.68 39.07
C SER A 40 53.96 -35.54 38.14
N GLY A 41 54.46 -36.02 36.98
CA GLY A 41 53.84 -37.13 36.21
C GLY A 41 53.69 -36.95 34.69
N VAL A 42 54.65 -37.49 33.93
CA VAL A 42 54.71 -37.65 32.45
C VAL A 42 53.63 -38.69 31.99
N ALA A 43 53.00 -38.70 30.80
CA ALA A 43 53.38 -38.26 29.45
C ALA A 43 52.18 -37.94 28.51
N GLY A 44 52.38 -37.01 27.56
CA GLY A 44 52.04 -37.21 26.14
C GLY A 44 50.59 -37.14 25.63
N VAL A 45 50.04 -35.93 25.49
CA VAL A 45 49.40 -35.41 24.25
C VAL A 45 49.62 -33.89 24.26
N ASP A 46 50.19 -33.30 23.21
CA ASP A 46 50.25 -31.84 23.09
C ASP A 46 48.83 -31.28 22.87
N PRO A 47 48.35 -30.29 23.65
CA PRO A 47 47.10 -29.63 23.33
C PRO A 47 47.22 -28.99 21.93
N PRO A 48 46.19 -29.06 21.08
CA PRO A 48 46.25 -28.42 19.77
C PRO A 48 46.58 -26.93 19.97
N PRO A 49 47.44 -26.34 19.12
CA PRO A 49 47.81 -24.94 19.27
C PRO A 49 46.52 -24.13 19.25
N ALA A 50 46.32 -23.32 20.30
CA ALA A 50 45.17 -22.44 20.38
C ALA A 50 45.15 -21.60 19.12
N ALA A 51 44.17 -21.87 18.25
CA ALA A 51 44.03 -21.18 16.99
C ALA A 51 43.86 -19.71 17.33
N ARG A 52 44.91 -18.92 17.06
CA ARG A 52 44.76 -17.48 16.93
C ARG A 52 43.83 -17.29 15.74
N ALA A 53 42.55 -17.09 16.02
CA ALA A 53 41.61 -16.61 15.03
C ALA A 53 42.27 -15.40 14.36
N SER A 54 42.48 -15.50 13.05
CA SER A 54 43.02 -14.42 12.24
C SER A 54 42.11 -13.22 12.43
N THR A 55 42.71 -12.06 12.72
CA THR A 55 42.00 -10.77 12.82
C THR A 55 41.65 -10.23 11.43
N ASP A 56 41.14 -11.12 10.57
CA ASP A 56 40.94 -11.00 9.13
C ASP A 56 39.52 -11.51 8.74
N ASP A 57 38.94 -12.44 9.52
CA ASP A 57 37.54 -12.91 9.39
C ASP A 57 36.49 -11.80 9.64
N SER A 58 36.89 -10.61 10.11
CA SER A 58 35.95 -9.59 10.60
C SER A 58 35.28 -8.75 9.50
N LEU A 59 35.85 -8.69 8.30
CA LEU A 59 35.48 -7.73 7.24
C LEU A 59 34.64 -8.34 6.12
N SER A 60 35.08 -9.42 5.46
CA SER A 60 34.35 -10.01 4.32
C SER A 60 33.41 -11.16 4.72
N MET A 61 32.31 -10.88 5.42
CA MET A 61 31.25 -11.89 5.61
C MET A 61 30.40 -12.04 4.33
N ASN A 62 30.87 -12.90 3.42
CA ASN A 62 30.03 -13.43 2.36
C ASN A 62 28.96 -14.37 2.95
N ILE A 63 27.75 -14.30 2.40
CA ILE A 63 26.65 -15.22 2.76
C ILE A 63 26.76 -16.41 1.80
N ASP A 64 27.71 -17.29 2.09
CA ASP A 64 28.05 -18.47 1.28
C ASP A 64 27.43 -19.77 1.80
N SER A 65 26.77 -19.71 2.95
CA SER A 65 26.25 -20.87 3.67
C SER A 65 25.16 -20.48 4.68
N PRO A 66 24.26 -21.41 5.05
CA PRO A 66 23.31 -21.20 6.14
C PRO A 66 23.98 -20.89 7.49
N ASP A 67 25.20 -21.36 7.75
CA ASP A 67 25.94 -21.03 8.98
C ASP A 67 26.52 -19.61 8.96
N ALA A 68 27.06 -19.14 7.82
CA ALA A 68 27.44 -17.74 7.65
C ALA A 68 26.24 -16.80 7.82
N LEU A 69 25.07 -17.18 7.28
CA LEU A 69 23.82 -16.45 7.49
C LEU A 69 23.46 -16.35 8.99
N ARG A 70 23.49 -17.47 9.72
CA ARG A 70 23.22 -17.51 11.17
C ARG A 70 24.22 -16.69 11.98
N ALA A 71 25.49 -16.66 11.60
CA ALA A 71 26.50 -15.80 12.23
C ALA A 71 26.23 -14.30 12.00
N LEU A 72 25.75 -13.94 10.80
CA LEU A 72 25.34 -12.58 10.47
C LEU A 72 24.10 -12.15 11.28
N GLU A 73 23.07 -12.99 11.43
CA GLU A 73 21.88 -12.70 12.26
C GLU A 73 22.27 -12.24 13.68
N VAL A 74 23.18 -12.97 14.34
CA VAL A 74 23.67 -12.65 15.68
C VAL A 74 24.37 -11.28 15.71
N ARG A 75 25.21 -10.97 14.71
CA ARG A 75 25.87 -9.66 14.59
C ARG A 75 24.85 -8.55 14.34
N LEU A 76 23.88 -8.73 13.44
CA LEU A 76 22.84 -7.74 13.12
C LEU A 76 21.94 -7.44 14.32
N ARG A 77 21.51 -8.47 15.07
CA ARG A 77 20.71 -8.32 16.28
C ARG A 77 21.45 -7.51 17.35
N ALA A 78 22.73 -7.84 17.61
CA ALA A 78 23.56 -7.11 18.56
C ALA A 78 23.82 -5.66 18.13
N LEU A 79 24.12 -5.45 16.84
CA LEU A 79 24.32 -4.14 16.23
C LEU A 79 23.06 -3.27 16.35
N ALA A 80 21.88 -3.81 16.05
CA ALA A 80 20.61 -3.09 16.15
C ALA A 80 20.33 -2.58 17.57
N VAL A 81 20.62 -3.40 18.60
CA VAL A 81 20.52 -2.97 20.00
C VAL A 81 21.51 -1.85 20.33
N LYS A 82 22.73 -1.92 19.79
CA LYS A 82 23.80 -0.93 20.01
C LYS A 82 23.50 0.43 19.37
N VAL A 83 23.15 0.46 18.07
CA VAL A 83 23.14 1.72 17.28
C VAL A 83 21.76 2.34 17.10
N ARG A 84 20.69 1.54 17.03
CA ARG A 84 19.33 2.04 16.77
C ARG A 84 18.86 3.14 17.73
N PRO A 85 19.21 3.14 19.04
CA PRO A 85 18.83 4.22 19.95
C PRO A 85 19.32 5.62 19.55
N ALA A 86 20.44 5.71 18.82
CA ALA A 86 21.00 6.98 18.34
C ALA A 86 20.36 7.48 17.03
N VAL A 87 19.51 6.68 16.39
CA VAL A 87 18.81 7.04 15.15
C VAL A 87 17.55 7.81 15.46
N VAL A 88 17.29 8.88 14.71
CA VAL A 88 16.14 9.76 14.90
C VAL A 88 15.36 10.02 13.61
N GLY A 89 14.06 10.22 13.75
CA GLY A 89 13.22 10.82 12.72
C GLY A 89 13.20 12.35 12.86
N ILE A 90 13.11 13.07 11.75
CA ILE A 90 13.07 14.54 11.72
C ILE A 90 11.79 14.97 11.01
N VAL A 91 11.05 15.90 11.61
CA VAL A 91 9.87 16.55 11.01
C VAL A 91 10.01 18.06 11.13
N PHE A 92 9.93 18.77 10.01
CA PHE A 92 9.89 20.23 9.97
C PHE A 92 8.43 20.70 9.95
N THR A 93 8.10 21.72 10.73
CA THR A 93 6.76 22.33 10.74
C THR A 93 6.82 23.84 10.62
N ASP A 94 5.83 24.43 9.96
CA ASP A 94 5.62 25.88 10.01
C ASP A 94 5.08 26.34 11.39
N ASP A 95 4.95 27.65 11.59
CA ASP A 95 4.38 28.21 12.83
C ASP A 95 2.89 27.91 13.04
N LYS A 96 2.22 27.27 12.07
CA LYS A 96 0.83 26.78 12.16
C LYS A 96 0.76 25.26 12.44
N GLY A 97 1.90 24.59 12.55
CA GLY A 97 2.00 23.14 12.77
C GLY A 97 1.84 22.28 11.51
N VAL A 98 1.85 22.88 10.31
CA VAL A 98 1.81 22.14 9.04
C VAL A 98 3.19 21.56 8.76
N GLU A 99 3.26 20.28 8.40
CA GLU A 99 4.52 19.63 8.02
C GLU A 99 5.05 20.20 6.70
N LEU A 100 6.29 20.67 6.72
CA LEU A 100 7.03 21.22 5.57
C LEU A 100 7.95 20.19 4.91
N GLY A 101 8.12 19.04 5.54
CA GLY A 101 8.98 17.95 5.10
C GLY A 101 9.56 17.17 6.28
N SER A 102 10.12 16.00 5.98
CA SER A 102 10.68 15.10 6.97
C SER A 102 11.90 14.36 6.44
N GLY A 103 12.65 13.73 7.35
CA GLY A 103 13.86 12.99 7.04
C GLY A 103 14.32 12.19 8.25
N SER A 104 15.59 11.80 8.25
CA SER A 104 16.23 10.98 9.27
C SER A 104 17.54 11.61 9.76
N GLY A 105 18.02 11.19 10.92
CA GLY A 105 19.26 11.70 11.50
C GLY A 105 19.93 10.73 12.46
N THR A 106 21.12 11.11 12.92
CA THR A 106 21.93 10.32 13.86
C THR A 106 22.52 11.21 14.95
N ILE A 107 22.34 10.82 16.21
CA ILE A 107 22.90 11.53 17.37
C ILE A 107 24.39 11.22 17.47
N ILE A 108 25.22 12.25 17.26
CA ILE A 108 26.69 12.17 17.27
C ILE A 108 27.32 12.71 18.56
N THR A 109 26.51 13.21 19.50
CA THR A 109 26.98 13.71 20.82
C THR A 109 25.87 13.64 21.88
N ALA A 110 26.25 13.45 23.13
CA ALA A 110 25.28 13.27 24.24
C ALA A 110 24.55 14.57 24.61
N ASP A 111 25.13 15.74 24.31
CA ASP A 111 24.49 17.05 24.48
C ASP A 111 23.51 17.40 23.35
N GLY A 112 23.39 16.57 22.32
CA GLY A 112 22.33 16.63 21.32
C GLY A 112 22.67 17.38 20.04
N TRP A 113 23.84 17.12 19.46
CA TRP A 113 24.08 17.33 18.02
C TRP A 113 23.63 16.11 17.22
N VAL A 114 22.86 16.36 16.16
CA VAL A 114 22.31 15.36 15.25
C VAL A 114 22.82 15.64 13.84
N LEU A 115 23.49 14.66 13.24
CA LEU A 115 23.89 14.67 11.83
C LEU A 115 22.70 14.21 10.97
N THR A 116 22.54 14.82 9.81
CA THR A 116 21.50 14.52 8.79
C THR A 116 22.03 14.87 7.40
N ALA A 117 21.20 14.81 6.36
CA ALA A 117 21.57 15.23 5.01
C ALA A 117 21.45 16.76 4.83
N GLY A 118 22.25 17.33 3.94
CA GLY A 118 22.28 18.77 3.66
C GLY A 118 20.98 19.26 3.05
N HIS A 119 20.41 18.51 2.10
CA HIS A 119 19.11 18.82 1.51
C HIS A 119 17.92 18.67 2.48
N VAL A 120 18.08 17.93 3.59
CA VAL A 120 17.09 17.80 4.68
C VAL A 120 17.19 18.98 5.64
N ALA A 121 18.41 19.32 6.09
CA ALA A 121 18.65 20.44 6.99
C ALA A 121 18.38 21.80 6.32
N GLN A 122 18.80 21.97 5.06
CA GLN A 122 18.69 23.21 4.29
C GLN A 122 19.26 24.42 5.07
N GLN A 123 18.55 25.55 5.08
CA GLN A 123 19.02 26.77 5.74
C GLN A 123 19.00 26.63 7.28
N PRO A 124 19.92 27.31 7.99
CA PRO A 124 19.92 27.43 9.45
C PRO A 124 18.64 28.03 10.02
N GLY A 125 18.36 27.78 11.29
CA GLY A 125 17.26 28.39 12.04
C GLY A 125 15.89 27.74 11.83
N ARG A 126 15.77 26.69 11.00
CA ARG A 126 14.52 25.94 10.82
C ARG A 126 14.23 25.11 12.06
N LYS A 127 13.02 25.28 12.63
CA LYS A 127 12.53 24.47 13.75
C LYS A 127 12.22 23.05 13.28
N ALA A 128 12.62 22.06 14.07
CA ALA A 128 12.34 20.65 13.82
C ALA A 128 11.80 19.97 15.08
N SER A 129 10.90 19.01 14.90
CA SER A 129 10.61 17.96 15.87
C SER A 129 11.51 16.76 15.55
N VAL A 130 12.32 16.36 16.53
CA VAL A 130 13.27 15.24 16.42
C VAL A 130 12.75 14.09 17.28
N LEU A 131 12.36 13.01 16.61
CA LEU A 131 11.72 11.83 17.19
C LEU A 131 12.78 10.77 17.47
N LEU A 132 13.03 10.50 18.75
CA LEU A 132 13.97 9.45 19.20
C LEU A 132 13.42 8.05 18.89
N ALA A 133 14.29 7.05 18.85
CA ALA A 133 13.90 5.64 18.63
C ALA A 133 12.85 5.10 19.62
N ASP A 134 12.71 5.69 20.82
CA ASP A 134 11.69 5.37 21.84
C ASP A 134 10.34 6.09 21.63
N GLY A 135 10.22 6.93 20.58
CA GLY A 135 9.04 7.75 20.27
C GLY A 135 9.04 9.12 20.95
N THR A 136 10.03 9.45 21.80
CA THR A 136 10.13 10.78 22.43
C THR A 136 10.35 11.85 21.36
N ALA A 137 9.49 12.87 21.32
CA ALA A 137 9.72 14.08 20.54
C ALA A 137 10.56 15.10 21.33
N LEU A 138 11.64 15.59 20.73
CA LEU A 138 12.46 16.70 21.23
C LEU A 138 12.45 17.86 20.22
N THR A 139 12.50 19.10 20.70
CA THR A 139 12.65 20.27 19.82
C THR A 139 14.10 20.41 19.37
N GLY A 140 14.32 20.61 18.08
CA GLY A 140 15.62 20.94 17.50
C GLY A 140 15.55 22.13 16.54
N VAL A 141 16.73 22.64 16.18
CA VAL A 141 16.91 23.72 15.21
C VAL A 141 18.08 23.36 14.27
N THR A 142 17.93 23.59 12.97
CA THR A 142 19.03 23.44 12.01
C THR A 142 20.12 24.48 12.29
N VAL A 143 21.37 24.04 12.36
CA VAL A 143 22.52 24.91 12.64
C VAL A 143 23.26 25.23 11.35
N GLY A 144 23.62 24.21 10.57
CA GLY A 144 24.33 24.42 9.31
C GLY A 144 24.15 23.24 8.37
N ALA A 145 24.54 23.44 7.11
CA ALA A 145 24.40 22.45 6.05
C ALA A 145 25.42 22.65 4.94
N HIS A 146 25.64 21.59 4.19
CA HIS A 146 26.34 21.63 2.93
C HIS A 146 25.64 20.72 1.93
N PHE A 147 25.24 21.29 0.78
CA PHE A 147 24.66 20.54 -0.33
C PHE A 147 25.26 21.04 -1.65
N GLY A 148 26.14 20.22 -2.21
CA GLY A 148 27.00 20.55 -3.33
C GLY A 148 27.46 19.31 -4.10
N PRO A 149 28.21 19.49 -5.20
CA PRO A 149 28.76 18.37 -5.99
C PRO A 149 29.79 17.54 -5.20
N ASP A 150 30.23 18.03 -4.03
CA ASP A 150 31.26 17.49 -3.16
C ASP A 150 30.73 17.02 -1.77
N GLY A 151 29.43 17.13 -1.48
CA GLY A 151 28.85 16.69 -0.22
C GLY A 151 27.35 16.96 -0.05
N ASP A 152 26.70 16.14 0.78
CA ASP A 152 25.29 16.32 1.20
C ASP A 152 25.14 15.97 2.70
N VAL A 153 25.47 16.93 3.56
CA VAL A 153 25.50 16.76 5.03
C VAL A 153 24.91 17.98 5.74
N GLY A 154 24.23 17.75 6.86
CA GLY A 154 23.51 18.77 7.62
C GLY A 154 23.56 18.52 9.12
N LEU A 155 23.39 19.56 9.91
CA LEU A 155 23.56 19.52 11.36
C LEU A 155 22.37 20.18 12.07
N ILE A 156 21.78 19.47 13.03
CA ILE A 156 20.69 19.93 13.89
C ILE A 156 21.16 19.93 15.35
N LYS A 157 20.83 20.98 16.10
CA LYS A 157 21.00 21.03 17.55
C LYS A 157 19.66 20.80 18.24
N VAL A 158 19.61 19.80 19.11
CA VAL A 158 18.43 19.41 19.88
C VAL A 158 18.51 19.98 21.31
N ALA A 159 17.36 20.37 21.85
CA ALA A 159 17.20 20.72 23.26
C ALA A 159 16.97 19.44 24.08
N THR A 160 18.00 18.96 24.77
CA THR A 160 17.95 17.67 25.50
C THR A 160 17.24 17.74 26.85
N GLY A 161 16.95 18.94 27.37
CA GLY A 161 16.38 19.11 28.71
C GLY A 161 17.26 18.58 29.85
N GLY A 162 18.56 18.39 29.60
CA GLY A 162 19.50 17.75 30.55
C GLY A 162 19.59 16.22 30.43
N ARG A 163 18.80 15.59 29.55
CA ARG A 163 18.96 14.15 29.19
C ARG A 163 20.30 13.96 28.48
N MET A 164 21.04 12.92 28.87
CA MET A 164 22.15 12.42 28.04
C MET A 164 21.55 11.53 26.94
N LEU A 165 21.78 11.90 25.69
CA LEU A 165 21.30 11.12 24.55
C LEU A 165 22.25 9.95 24.23
N PRO A 166 21.74 8.83 23.67
CA PRO A 166 22.58 7.76 23.15
C PRO A 166 23.40 8.26 21.95
N VAL A 167 24.65 7.80 21.84
CA VAL A 167 25.63 8.29 20.85
C VAL A 167 26.31 7.10 20.17
N VAL A 168 26.62 7.26 18.88
CA VAL A 168 27.45 6.33 18.10
C VAL A 168 28.81 6.96 17.76
N PRO A 169 29.90 6.18 17.70
CA PRO A 169 31.20 6.68 17.26
C PRO A 169 31.19 6.96 15.74
N MET A 170 31.94 7.96 15.31
CA MET A 170 32.24 8.17 13.88
C MET A 170 33.28 7.15 13.41
N GLY A 171 32.99 6.45 12.31
CA GLY A 171 33.91 5.54 11.64
C GLY A 171 34.70 6.22 10.52
N LYS A 172 35.28 5.40 9.63
CA LYS A 172 35.97 5.85 8.42
C LYS A 172 35.37 5.15 7.21
N SER A 173 34.78 5.88 6.27
CA SER A 173 34.31 5.28 5.02
C SER A 173 35.48 4.78 4.17
N ALA A 174 36.66 5.37 4.33
CA ALA A 174 37.86 4.97 3.60
C ALA A 174 38.45 3.62 4.02
N SER A 175 37.93 2.96 5.06
CA SER A 175 38.30 1.58 5.40
C SER A 175 37.38 0.52 4.78
N LEU A 176 36.35 0.93 4.03
CA LEU A 176 35.40 0.00 3.40
C LEU A 176 35.79 -0.30 1.95
N ALA A 177 35.77 -1.58 1.60
CA ALA A 177 35.92 -2.09 0.24
C ALA A 177 34.56 -2.47 -0.38
N THR A 178 34.51 -2.59 -1.70
CA THR A 178 33.34 -3.15 -2.41
C THR A 178 33.07 -4.59 -1.95
N GLY A 179 31.84 -4.86 -1.54
CA GLY A 179 31.41 -6.12 -0.91
C GLY A 179 31.29 -6.05 0.62
N ASP A 180 31.89 -5.06 1.29
CA ASP A 180 31.87 -4.98 2.75
C ASP A 180 30.43 -4.77 3.29
N PRO A 181 30.02 -5.53 4.32
CA PRO A 181 28.68 -5.47 4.89
C PRO A 181 28.46 -4.17 5.69
N ILE A 182 27.34 -3.51 5.39
CA ILE A 182 26.87 -2.31 6.08
C ILE A 182 25.42 -2.47 6.54
N VAL A 183 24.99 -1.57 7.42
CA VAL A 183 23.60 -1.51 7.89
C VAL A 183 23.08 -0.08 7.83
N ALA A 184 21.98 0.13 7.12
CA ALA A 184 21.35 1.44 6.95
C ALA A 184 20.05 1.54 7.78
N PHE A 185 19.86 2.69 8.44
CA PHE A 185 18.63 3.02 9.18
C PHE A 185 18.01 4.33 8.67
N GLY A 186 16.71 4.52 8.92
CA GLY A 186 15.99 5.73 8.57
C GLY A 186 14.48 5.61 8.77
N HIS A 187 13.73 6.62 8.36
CA HIS A 187 12.27 6.68 8.43
C HIS A 187 11.70 6.79 7.00
N PRO A 188 11.50 5.66 6.30
CA PRO A 188 10.97 5.67 4.94
C PRO A 188 9.54 6.22 4.92
N LEU A 189 9.32 7.20 4.03
CA LEU A 189 8.14 8.07 3.91
C LEU A 189 7.90 9.01 5.10
N GLY A 190 8.94 9.23 5.92
CA GLY A 190 8.90 10.08 7.11
C GLY A 190 8.54 9.32 8.40
N PRO A 191 8.60 9.97 9.57
CA PRO A 191 8.33 9.33 10.86
C PRO A 191 6.85 9.00 11.08
N GLU A 192 6.54 7.70 11.09
CA GLU A 192 5.26 7.11 11.48
C GLU A 192 5.03 7.31 12.98
N ARG A 193 4.05 8.14 13.35
CA ARG A 193 3.80 8.60 14.73
C ARG A 193 2.67 7.86 15.45
N SER A 194 1.70 7.32 14.72
CA SER A 194 0.49 6.68 15.26
C SER A 194 0.14 5.40 14.48
N PRO A 195 0.46 4.19 15.00
CA PRO A 195 1.39 3.95 16.12
C PRO A 195 2.83 4.38 15.77
N TRP A 196 3.68 4.57 16.78
CA TRP A 196 5.10 4.86 16.57
C TRP A 196 5.80 3.70 15.86
N ARG A 197 6.48 3.97 14.74
CA ARG A 197 7.41 3.01 14.11
C ARG A 197 8.86 3.42 14.37
N PRO A 198 9.65 2.62 15.11
CA PRO A 198 11.08 2.87 15.22
C PRO A 198 11.80 2.69 13.86
N PRO A 199 13.00 3.26 13.70
CA PRO A 199 13.76 3.13 12.45
C PRO A 199 14.14 1.64 12.21
N PRO A 200 13.88 1.09 11.01
CA PRO A 200 14.14 -0.30 10.72
C PRO A 200 15.62 -0.52 10.41
N LEU A 201 16.16 -1.66 10.87
CA LEU A 201 17.42 -2.19 10.38
C LEU A 201 17.24 -2.64 8.92
N ARG A 202 18.21 -2.33 8.06
CA ARG A 202 18.33 -2.91 6.72
C ARG A 202 19.76 -3.29 6.43
N PHE A 203 19.97 -4.51 5.99
CA PHE A 203 21.28 -5.00 5.62
C PHE A 203 21.61 -4.59 4.18
N GLY A 204 22.90 -4.45 3.90
CA GLY A 204 23.42 -4.38 2.55
C GLY A 204 24.95 -4.37 2.55
N ARG A 205 25.52 -3.95 1.44
CA ARG A 205 26.95 -3.92 1.15
C ARG A 205 27.33 -2.62 0.48
N VAL A 206 28.61 -2.27 0.56
CA VAL A 206 29.21 -1.27 -0.33
C VAL A 206 29.34 -1.86 -1.73
N ILE A 207 28.89 -1.14 -2.75
CA ILE A 207 28.99 -1.53 -4.17
C ILE A 207 29.89 -0.60 -4.99
N GLY A 208 30.32 0.52 -4.41
CA GLY A 208 31.28 1.44 -4.99
C GLY A 208 31.55 2.65 -4.09
N ARG A 209 32.60 3.41 -4.37
CA ARG A 209 32.99 4.58 -3.58
C ARG A 209 33.65 5.62 -4.48
N ASP A 210 33.29 6.89 -4.31
CA ASP A 210 33.88 8.00 -5.07
C ASP A 210 33.99 9.24 -4.18
N GLY A 211 35.20 9.49 -3.67
CA GLY A 211 35.54 10.63 -2.83
C GLY A 211 34.63 10.79 -1.60
N TRP A 212 33.57 11.59 -1.76
CA TRP A 212 32.58 11.87 -0.72
C TRP A 212 31.35 10.94 -0.74
N ARG A 213 31.19 10.09 -1.75
CA ARG A 213 30.03 9.20 -1.92
C ARG A 213 30.38 7.73 -1.62
N LEU A 214 29.47 7.06 -0.94
CA LEU A 214 29.36 5.60 -0.87
C LEU A 214 28.15 5.17 -1.70
N ALA A 215 28.34 4.24 -2.64
CA ALA A 215 27.25 3.52 -3.26
C ALA A 215 26.99 2.23 -2.46
N ILE A 216 25.72 1.97 -2.12
CA ILE A 216 25.30 0.83 -1.30
C ILE A 216 24.11 0.09 -1.90
N ASP A 217 24.04 -1.23 -1.70
CA ASP A 217 22.87 -2.04 -2.08
C ASP A 217 21.79 -2.12 -0.99
N ALA A 218 22.08 -1.62 0.22
CA ALA A 218 21.10 -1.51 1.30
C ALA A 218 19.91 -0.65 0.82
N PRO A 219 18.68 -1.20 0.83
CA PRO A 219 17.63 -0.54 0.09
C PRO A 219 17.09 0.70 0.85
N LEU A 220 16.94 1.84 0.16
CA LEU A 220 16.46 3.12 0.74
C LEU A 220 15.15 3.60 0.09
N SER A 221 14.46 4.54 0.74
CA SER A 221 13.25 5.26 0.28
C SER A 221 13.38 6.76 0.57
N PRO A 222 12.59 7.64 -0.08
CA PRO A 222 12.40 9.03 0.38
C PRO A 222 12.06 9.08 1.88
N GLY A 223 12.66 10.01 2.62
CA GLY A 223 12.56 10.09 4.09
C GLY A 223 13.69 9.38 4.86
N ASP A 224 14.40 8.43 4.23
CA ASP A 224 15.61 7.85 4.80
C ASP A 224 16.82 8.79 4.76
N SER A 225 16.75 9.84 3.94
CA SER A 225 17.77 10.90 3.83
C SER A 225 18.17 11.44 5.19
N GLY A 226 19.49 11.48 5.44
CA GLY A 226 20.11 11.85 6.70
C GLY A 226 20.24 10.72 7.74
N GLY A 227 19.61 9.57 7.49
CA GLY A 227 19.78 8.37 8.31
C GLY A 227 21.19 7.80 8.22
N PRO A 228 21.65 7.02 9.21
CA PRO A 228 23.01 6.50 9.23
C PRO A 228 23.20 5.25 8.38
N VAL A 229 24.43 5.12 7.86
CA VAL A 229 25.04 3.87 7.42
C VAL A 229 26.13 3.49 8.42
N PHE A 230 26.03 2.28 8.98
CA PHE A 230 27.00 1.72 9.94
C PHE A 230 27.81 0.57 9.32
N ASN A 231 29.06 0.43 9.73
CA ASN A 231 29.79 -0.84 9.60
C ASN A 231 29.29 -1.84 10.65
N LEU A 232 29.68 -3.12 10.55
CA LEU A 232 29.24 -4.14 11.50
C LEU A 232 29.79 -3.99 12.93
N ASP A 233 30.77 -3.10 13.13
CA ASP A 233 31.24 -2.70 14.47
C ASP A 233 30.40 -1.59 15.10
N GLY A 234 29.46 -0.99 14.35
CA GLY A 234 28.55 0.06 14.82
C GLY A 234 29.19 1.45 14.86
N GLU A 235 30.14 1.71 13.98
CA GLU A 235 30.69 3.02 13.71
C GLU A 235 29.96 3.68 12.52
N LEU A 236 29.68 4.97 12.63
CA LEU A 236 28.97 5.74 11.60
C LEU A 236 29.91 5.99 10.42
N VAL A 237 29.70 5.25 9.32
CA VAL A 237 30.51 5.28 8.09
C VAL A 237 29.80 5.96 6.92
N GLY A 238 28.59 6.48 7.11
CA GLY A 238 27.93 7.30 6.09
C GLY A 238 26.58 7.86 6.52
N VAL A 239 26.07 8.80 5.73
CA VAL A 239 24.79 9.47 5.89
C VAL A 239 23.99 9.27 4.60
N ASN A 240 22.85 8.57 4.66
CA ASN A 240 21.96 8.36 3.52
C ASN A 240 21.67 9.70 2.82
N SER A 241 21.90 9.75 1.51
CA SER A 241 21.78 10.99 0.72
C SER A 241 20.76 10.81 -0.41
N GLU A 242 20.83 9.71 -1.17
CA GLU A 242 19.95 9.48 -2.30
C GLU A 242 19.42 8.04 -2.34
N ALA A 243 18.12 7.91 -2.63
CA ALA A 243 17.51 6.65 -3.02
C ALA A 243 17.30 6.66 -4.55
N SER A 244 17.99 5.80 -5.29
CA SER A 244 17.86 5.74 -6.76
C SER A 244 16.49 5.17 -7.16
N GLU A 245 16.16 5.24 -8.45
CA GLU A 245 15.02 4.49 -8.99
C GLU A 245 15.16 2.98 -8.78
N ARG A 246 16.39 2.47 -8.83
CA ARG A 246 16.73 1.10 -8.43
C ARG A 246 16.71 0.95 -6.91
N PRO A 247 15.93 0.01 -6.34
CA PRO A 247 15.94 -0.23 -4.89
C PRO A 247 17.30 -0.72 -4.37
N ASP A 248 18.08 -1.41 -5.20
CA ASP A 248 19.35 -2.06 -4.88
C ASP A 248 20.60 -1.20 -5.22
N LEU A 249 20.41 0.10 -5.49
CA LEU A 249 21.48 1.06 -5.74
C LEU A 249 21.12 2.38 -5.06
N ASN A 250 21.76 2.71 -3.96
CA ASN A 250 21.50 3.94 -3.21
C ASN A 250 22.81 4.63 -2.82
N MET A 251 22.76 5.91 -2.46
CA MET A 251 23.95 6.72 -2.16
C MET A 251 23.93 7.26 -0.74
N ALA A 252 25.10 7.27 -0.11
CA ALA A 252 25.36 7.93 1.17
C ALA A 252 26.56 8.88 1.05
N ALA A 253 26.52 10.01 1.75
CA ALA A 253 27.69 10.84 1.98
C ALA A 253 28.61 10.16 3.00
N THR A 254 29.93 10.19 2.78
CA THR A 254 30.92 9.55 3.65
C THR A 254 31.04 10.23 5.02
N ALA A 255 31.53 9.48 6.01
CA ALA A 255 31.89 10.02 7.32
C ALA A 255 32.97 11.10 7.22
N GLU A 256 33.92 10.94 6.30
CA GLU A 256 34.94 11.94 5.95
C GLU A 256 34.29 13.22 5.39
N SER A 257 33.26 13.11 4.55
CA SER A 257 32.50 14.26 4.01
C SER A 257 31.80 15.06 5.11
N ALA A 258 31.23 14.36 6.10
CA ALA A 258 30.63 14.98 7.29
C ALA A 258 31.68 15.64 8.20
N ASN A 259 32.77 14.93 8.49
CA ASN A 259 33.85 15.42 9.35
C ASN A 259 34.52 16.68 8.78
N ALA A 260 34.82 16.69 7.47
CA ALA A 260 35.44 17.83 6.79
C ALA A 260 34.60 19.13 6.83
N ARG A 261 33.29 19.01 7.11
CA ARG A 261 32.32 20.11 7.12
C ARG A 261 31.73 20.39 8.50
N MET A 262 32.15 19.66 9.52
CA MET A 262 31.58 19.74 10.87
C MET A 262 31.73 21.15 11.47
N ASP A 263 32.89 21.78 11.30
CA ASP A 263 33.17 23.09 11.91
C ASP A 263 32.39 24.21 11.22
N ILE A 264 32.36 24.26 9.88
CA ILE A 264 31.54 25.25 9.14
C ILE A 264 30.04 25.08 9.43
N MET A 265 29.55 23.85 9.62
CA MET A 265 28.16 23.61 10.01
C MET A 265 27.86 24.04 11.46
N ARG A 266 28.84 23.97 12.37
CA ARG A 266 28.73 24.45 13.76
C ARG A 266 28.80 25.98 13.86
N GLU A 267 29.54 26.63 12.97
CA GLU A 267 29.58 28.09 12.83
C GLU A 267 28.28 28.69 12.29
N GLY A 268 27.33 27.85 11.85
CA GLY A 268 26.02 28.27 11.39
C GLY A 268 25.92 28.49 9.88
N LEU A 269 26.86 27.94 9.10
CA LEU A 269 26.92 28.18 7.65
C LEU A 269 26.11 27.15 6.86
N ALA A 270 25.36 27.63 5.87
CA ALA A 270 24.86 26.83 4.75
C ALA A 270 25.77 27.07 3.53
N THR A 271 26.27 25.99 2.93
CA THR A 271 27.28 26.05 1.85
C THR A 271 27.00 25.05 0.73
N GLY A 272 27.74 25.16 -0.37
CA GLY A 272 27.54 24.34 -1.58
C GLY A 272 26.68 25.07 -2.63
N ALA A 273 26.88 24.71 -3.89
CA ALA A 273 26.36 25.45 -5.04
C ALA A 273 24.82 25.55 -5.08
N TYR A 274 24.12 24.59 -4.47
CA TYR A 274 22.67 24.46 -4.55
C TYR A 274 21.92 25.11 -3.38
N LEU A 275 22.58 25.37 -2.24
CA LEU A 275 22.02 26.17 -1.14
C LEU A 275 22.21 27.69 -1.32
N ALA A 276 22.99 28.10 -2.32
CA ALA A 276 23.26 29.50 -2.64
C ALA A 276 22.11 30.22 -3.39
N ASP A 277 21.16 29.46 -3.98
CA ASP A 277 19.99 29.99 -4.66
C ASP A 277 18.70 29.63 -3.89
N PRO A 278 18.17 30.53 -3.03
CA PRO A 278 17.00 30.25 -2.20
C PRO A 278 15.68 30.21 -2.98
N THR A 279 15.70 30.42 -4.30
CA THR A 279 14.48 30.36 -5.14
C THR A 279 14.22 28.98 -5.75
N LYS A 280 15.19 28.06 -5.67
CA LYS A 280 15.09 26.70 -6.19
C LYS A 280 14.69 25.71 -5.10
N ASP A 281 13.79 24.81 -5.43
CA ASP A 281 13.52 23.63 -4.60
C ASP A 281 14.71 22.65 -4.69
N PRO A 282 15.42 22.36 -3.58
CA PRO A 282 16.52 21.41 -3.59
C PRO A 282 16.11 20.00 -4.05
N VAL A 283 14.84 19.60 -3.84
CA VAL A 283 14.33 18.28 -4.21
C VAL A 283 14.10 18.18 -5.71
N ALA A 284 13.50 19.21 -6.33
CA ALA A 284 13.32 19.28 -7.77
C ALA A 284 14.68 19.35 -8.51
N VAL A 285 15.62 20.18 -8.03
CA VAL A 285 16.97 20.28 -8.63
C VAL A 285 17.75 18.97 -8.48
N ALA A 286 17.63 18.28 -7.34
CA ALA A 286 18.20 16.94 -7.19
C ALA A 286 17.61 15.94 -8.20
N ALA A 287 16.32 16.07 -8.56
CA ALA A 287 15.70 15.25 -9.58
C ALA A 287 16.14 15.62 -11.01
N GLU A 288 16.33 16.89 -11.34
CA GLU A 288 16.86 17.33 -12.65
C GLU A 288 18.27 16.77 -12.89
N LEU A 289 19.13 16.76 -11.87
CA LEU A 289 20.50 16.22 -11.97
C LEU A 289 20.53 14.70 -12.24
N ARG A 290 19.49 13.94 -11.88
CA ARG A 290 19.39 12.50 -12.22
C ARG A 290 19.39 12.25 -13.72
N SER A 291 18.88 13.19 -14.52
CA SER A 291 18.85 13.08 -15.98
C SER A 291 20.14 13.49 -16.70
N GLY A 292 21.15 13.98 -15.97
CA GLY A 292 22.42 14.45 -16.53
C GLY A 292 23.64 13.61 -16.12
N ALA A 293 23.43 12.39 -15.64
CA ALA A 293 24.48 11.49 -15.13
C ALA A 293 24.61 10.17 -15.93
N ASP A 294 23.90 10.05 -17.05
CA ASP A 294 24.22 9.11 -18.14
C ASP A 294 25.18 9.82 -19.13
N ASP A 295 25.74 9.09 -20.10
CA ASP A 295 26.66 9.56 -21.17
C ASP A 295 28.19 9.54 -20.86
N GLY A 296 28.70 8.51 -20.17
CA GLY A 296 30.15 8.26 -20.00
C GLY A 296 30.61 6.91 -20.57
N GLU A 297 31.19 6.88 -21.77
CA GLU A 297 31.74 5.68 -22.42
C GLU A 297 33.07 5.19 -21.80
N ASP A 298 33.27 3.87 -21.82
CA ASP A 298 34.51 3.07 -21.75
C ASP A 298 35.66 3.50 -20.80
N ALA A 299 35.78 2.77 -19.68
CA ALA A 299 37.01 2.66 -18.88
C ALA A 299 37.63 1.25 -19.01
N ASP A 300 38.97 1.17 -19.00
CA ASP A 300 39.73 -0.08 -19.15
C ASP A 300 39.60 -0.97 -17.90
N PRO A 301 39.02 -2.19 -17.98
CA PRO A 301 38.68 -3.02 -16.82
C PRO A 301 39.88 -3.69 -16.11
N ASN A 302 41.11 -3.24 -16.35
CA ASN A 302 42.34 -3.91 -15.92
C ASN A 302 43.36 -3.01 -15.20
N ASP A 303 42.99 -1.75 -14.86
CA ASP A 303 43.93 -0.78 -14.27
C ASP A 303 44.03 -0.83 -12.73
N GLY A 304 43.13 -1.58 -12.07
CA GLY A 304 43.12 -1.75 -10.61
C GLY A 304 42.65 -0.52 -9.82
N SER A 305 41.99 0.45 -10.45
CA SER A 305 41.33 1.55 -9.75
C SER A 305 39.99 1.12 -9.14
N ASP A 306 39.67 1.61 -7.94
CA ASP A 306 38.37 1.40 -7.28
C ASP A 306 37.24 1.81 -8.24
N ALA A 307 36.26 0.93 -8.46
CA ALA A 307 35.11 1.20 -9.31
C ALA A 307 34.40 2.49 -8.87
N ARG A 308 34.44 3.52 -9.73
CA ARG A 308 33.84 4.83 -9.44
C ARG A 308 32.35 4.67 -9.22
N ALA A 309 31.78 5.42 -8.28
CA ALA A 309 30.34 5.36 -7.96
C ALA A 309 29.38 5.72 -9.14
N GLY A 310 29.92 6.12 -10.30
CA GLY A 310 29.18 6.31 -11.56
C GLY A 310 29.34 5.18 -12.59
N ASP A 311 30.29 4.24 -12.46
CA ASP A 311 30.33 3.06 -13.33
C ASP A 311 29.26 2.05 -12.88
N THR A 312 28.05 2.32 -13.34
CA THR A 312 26.92 1.49 -12.97
C THR A 312 26.83 0.21 -13.80
N THR A 313 27.59 0.01 -14.87
CA THR A 313 27.38 -1.16 -15.75
C THR A 313 28.13 -2.39 -15.25
N TYR A 314 29.40 -2.23 -14.84
CA TYR A 314 30.18 -3.35 -14.30
C TYR A 314 29.66 -3.81 -12.92
N ALA A 315 29.47 -2.85 -12.01
CA ALA A 315 28.97 -3.09 -10.65
C ALA A 315 27.60 -3.81 -10.65
N ARG A 316 26.70 -3.47 -11.59
CA ARG A 316 25.39 -4.14 -11.75
C ARG A 316 25.51 -5.64 -11.99
N LYS A 317 26.44 -6.07 -12.85
CA LYS A 317 26.60 -7.49 -13.18
C LYS A 317 27.18 -8.24 -11.97
N GLU A 318 28.26 -7.74 -11.40
CA GLU A 318 28.90 -8.36 -10.24
C GLU A 318 27.95 -8.42 -9.02
N GLN A 319 27.09 -7.43 -8.84
CA GLN A 319 26.05 -7.43 -7.81
C GLN A 319 24.95 -8.47 -8.09
N ALA A 320 24.46 -8.57 -9.33
CA ALA A 320 23.48 -9.58 -9.72
C ALA A 320 24.03 -11.01 -9.59
N ASP A 321 25.27 -11.25 -10.04
CA ASP A 321 25.97 -12.52 -9.92
C ASP A 321 26.17 -12.89 -8.44
N ARG A 322 26.60 -11.95 -7.58
CA ARG A 322 26.71 -12.17 -6.12
C ARG A 322 25.36 -12.45 -5.46
N HIS A 323 24.28 -11.80 -5.89
CA HIS A 323 22.94 -12.05 -5.37
C HIS A 323 22.45 -13.45 -5.78
N ALA A 324 22.60 -13.82 -7.06
CA ALA A 324 22.27 -15.15 -7.57
C ALA A 324 23.03 -16.25 -6.81
N ASN A 325 24.36 -16.11 -6.67
CA ASN A 325 25.18 -17.04 -5.90
C ASN A 325 24.73 -17.14 -4.43
N THR A 326 24.37 -16.02 -3.79
CA THR A 326 23.84 -16.03 -2.41
C THR A 326 22.54 -16.83 -2.31
N LEU A 327 21.62 -16.67 -3.27
CA LEU A 327 20.36 -17.42 -3.28
C LEU A 327 20.57 -18.90 -3.61
N GLU A 328 21.50 -19.23 -4.52
CA GLU A 328 21.88 -20.61 -4.86
C GLU A 328 22.44 -21.35 -3.64
N MET A 329 23.34 -20.73 -2.86
CA MET A 329 23.87 -21.32 -1.63
C MET A 329 22.81 -21.49 -0.52
N LEU A 330 21.67 -20.81 -0.64
CA LEU A 330 20.54 -20.92 0.29
C LEU A 330 19.39 -21.80 -0.26
N ALA A 331 19.47 -22.30 -1.49
CA ALA A 331 18.40 -23.07 -2.14
C ALA A 331 18.00 -24.32 -1.34
N ALA A 332 18.97 -25.00 -0.71
CA ALA A 332 18.70 -26.15 0.15
C ALA A 332 17.78 -25.87 1.38
N LEU A 333 17.56 -24.59 1.74
CA LEU A 333 16.59 -24.18 2.77
C LEU A 333 15.16 -24.01 2.22
N THR A 334 15.00 -23.92 0.90
CA THR A 334 13.75 -23.61 0.20
C THR A 334 13.25 -24.74 -0.70
N ASP A 335 14.15 -25.54 -1.28
CA ASP A 335 13.84 -26.64 -2.20
C ASP A 335 12.79 -27.62 -1.66
N PRO A 336 12.75 -28.00 -0.36
CA PRO A 336 11.71 -28.89 0.17
C PRO A 336 10.27 -28.37 0.06
N TYR A 337 10.08 -27.10 -0.29
CA TYR A 337 8.78 -26.42 -0.34
C TYR A 337 8.42 -25.90 -1.74
N ALA A 338 9.30 -26.04 -2.73
CA ALA A 338 9.10 -25.50 -4.08
C ALA A 338 7.83 -26.07 -4.75
N ASP A 339 7.55 -27.36 -4.55
CA ASP A 339 6.39 -28.06 -5.11
C ASP A 339 5.08 -27.74 -4.37
N SER A 340 5.15 -27.27 -3.11
CA SER A 340 3.99 -26.82 -2.34
C SER A 340 3.44 -25.46 -2.80
N ILE A 341 4.11 -24.79 -3.76
CA ILE A 341 3.80 -23.42 -4.20
C ILE A 341 3.17 -23.43 -5.58
N VAL A 342 2.06 -22.73 -5.70
CA VAL A 342 1.28 -22.60 -6.92
C VAL A 342 1.17 -21.13 -7.34
N SER A 343 0.96 -20.87 -8.62
CA SER A 343 0.61 -19.52 -9.12
C SER A 343 -0.89 -19.44 -9.39
N ILE A 344 -1.51 -18.36 -8.91
CA ILE A 344 -2.94 -18.11 -9.09
C ILE A 344 -3.13 -17.17 -10.28
N ILE A 345 -3.95 -17.59 -11.24
CA ILE A 345 -4.29 -16.85 -12.45
C ILE A 345 -5.77 -16.46 -12.35
N VAL A 346 -6.08 -15.18 -12.55
CA VAL A 346 -7.44 -14.65 -12.44
C VAL A 346 -7.82 -13.92 -13.72
N ASP A 347 -8.87 -14.40 -14.40
CA ASP A 347 -9.32 -13.90 -15.70
C ASP A 347 -8.13 -13.73 -16.69
N SER A 348 -7.29 -14.77 -16.79
CA SER A 348 -6.05 -14.84 -17.60
C SER A 348 -4.91 -13.90 -17.21
N ARG A 349 -4.89 -13.35 -15.98
CA ARG A 349 -3.80 -12.52 -15.44
C ARG A 349 -3.11 -13.22 -14.27
N ASP A 350 -1.77 -13.23 -14.24
CA ASP A 350 -1.00 -13.67 -13.06
C ASP A 350 -1.32 -12.74 -11.87
N ALA A 351 -2.00 -13.29 -10.86
CA ALA A 351 -2.46 -12.52 -9.72
C ALA A 351 -1.45 -12.57 -8.57
N CYS A 352 -1.24 -13.75 -8.01
CA CYS A 352 -0.45 -13.97 -6.80
C CYS A 352 0.06 -15.42 -6.73
N TYR A 353 0.84 -15.75 -5.71
CA TYR A 353 1.15 -17.13 -5.35
C TYR A 353 0.11 -17.67 -4.35
N GLY A 354 0.05 -18.98 -4.23
CA GLY A 354 -0.60 -19.69 -3.13
C GLY A 354 0.24 -20.84 -2.64
N VAL A 355 -0.15 -21.41 -1.50
CA VAL A 355 0.46 -22.61 -0.92
C VAL A 355 -0.59 -23.70 -0.72
N VAL A 356 -0.25 -24.94 -1.08
CA VAL A 356 -1.08 -26.11 -0.77
C VAL A 356 -1.00 -26.36 0.73
N ILE A 357 -2.15 -26.45 1.42
CA ILE A 357 -2.22 -26.53 2.89
C ILE A 357 -2.67 -27.89 3.44
N ASP A 358 -3.24 -28.76 2.61
CA ASP A 358 -3.65 -30.12 2.97
C ASP A 358 -3.66 -31.07 1.76
N ASP A 359 -3.91 -32.36 2.03
CA ASP A 359 -4.03 -33.44 1.06
C ASP A 359 -5.42 -33.54 0.39
N GLU A 360 -6.37 -32.69 0.80
CA GLU A 360 -7.67 -32.51 0.14
C GLU A 360 -7.60 -31.55 -1.06
N GLY A 361 -6.44 -30.91 -1.27
CA GLY A 361 -6.21 -29.99 -2.38
C GLY A 361 -6.67 -28.56 -2.11
N HIS A 362 -6.67 -28.13 -0.85
CA HIS A 362 -6.90 -26.72 -0.52
C HIS A 362 -5.63 -25.90 -0.72
N VAL A 363 -5.79 -24.72 -1.32
CA VAL A 363 -4.74 -23.72 -1.54
C VAL A 363 -5.05 -22.46 -0.75
N LEU A 364 -4.16 -22.05 0.13
CA LEU A 364 -4.20 -20.75 0.79
C LEU A 364 -3.54 -19.69 -0.09
N THR A 365 -4.20 -18.56 -0.28
CA THR A 365 -3.67 -17.42 -1.05
C THR A 365 -4.21 -16.08 -0.52
N LYS A 366 -3.85 -14.98 -1.16
CA LYS A 366 -4.19 -13.60 -0.78
C LYS A 366 -5.53 -13.17 -1.38
N ALA A 367 -6.52 -12.90 -0.54
CA ALA A 367 -7.89 -12.65 -0.98
C ALA A 367 -8.03 -11.43 -1.91
N SER A 368 -7.34 -10.31 -1.63
CA SER A 368 -7.43 -9.08 -2.42
C SER A 368 -6.92 -9.25 -3.84
N GLU A 369 -5.98 -10.17 -4.08
CA GLU A 369 -5.42 -10.42 -5.42
C GLU A 369 -6.35 -11.32 -6.28
N LEU A 370 -7.42 -11.88 -5.69
CA LEU A 370 -8.46 -12.59 -6.43
C LEU A 370 -9.53 -11.66 -7.02
N GLY A 371 -9.60 -10.40 -6.55
CA GLY A 371 -10.58 -9.41 -7.02
C GLY A 371 -12.05 -9.73 -6.65
N THR A 372 -12.96 -8.88 -7.12
CA THR A 372 -14.42 -9.04 -6.93
C THR A 372 -15.11 -9.46 -8.22
N GLY A 373 -15.79 -10.61 -8.20
CA GLY A 373 -16.55 -11.11 -9.38
C GLY A 373 -15.68 -11.68 -10.50
N ALA A 374 -14.51 -12.25 -10.15
CA ALA A 374 -13.69 -13.05 -11.06
C ALA A 374 -14.56 -14.09 -11.79
N ARG A 375 -14.40 -14.20 -13.11
CA ARG A 375 -15.11 -15.22 -13.91
C ARG A 375 -14.44 -16.57 -13.74
N ARG A 376 -13.11 -16.57 -13.71
CA ARG A 376 -12.30 -17.78 -13.66
C ARG A 376 -11.06 -17.54 -12.80
N ILE A 377 -10.85 -18.47 -11.87
CA ILE A 377 -9.62 -18.59 -11.07
C ILE A 377 -9.01 -19.93 -11.47
N ASP A 378 -7.81 -19.90 -12.02
CA ASP A 378 -7.00 -21.09 -12.32
C ASP A 378 -5.79 -21.13 -11.38
N VAL A 379 -5.35 -22.34 -11.06
CA VAL A 379 -4.22 -22.64 -10.19
C VAL A 379 -3.19 -23.42 -11.01
N LEU A 380 -2.03 -22.80 -11.25
CA LEU A 380 -0.94 -23.32 -12.06
C LEU A 380 0.17 -23.88 -11.16
N LEU A 381 0.38 -25.20 -11.25
CA LEU A 381 1.33 -25.96 -10.43
C LEU A 381 2.77 -25.83 -10.93
N GLY A 382 3.73 -26.40 -10.18
CA GLY A 382 5.15 -26.39 -10.53
C GLY A 382 5.51 -27.17 -11.79
N ASP A 383 4.75 -28.22 -12.11
CA ASP A 383 4.89 -29.04 -13.33
C ASP A 383 4.27 -28.39 -14.59
N GLY A 384 3.57 -27.27 -14.43
CA GLY A 384 2.84 -26.57 -15.48
C GLY A 384 1.40 -27.04 -15.69
N LEU A 385 0.88 -27.98 -14.89
CA LEU A 385 -0.54 -28.33 -14.88
C LEU A 385 -1.37 -27.16 -14.35
N SER A 386 -2.50 -26.88 -15.01
CA SER A 386 -3.45 -25.85 -14.59
C SER A 386 -4.79 -26.50 -14.24
N VAL A 387 -5.28 -26.26 -13.03
CA VAL A 387 -6.59 -26.72 -12.54
C VAL A 387 -7.48 -25.53 -12.19
N GLN A 388 -8.80 -25.69 -12.23
CA GLN A 388 -9.71 -24.62 -11.85
C GLN A 388 -9.82 -24.55 -10.32
N GLY A 389 -9.59 -23.36 -9.76
CA GLY A 389 -9.78 -23.07 -8.33
C GLY A 389 -11.16 -22.49 -8.05
N LYS A 390 -11.76 -22.91 -6.93
CA LYS A 390 -13.03 -22.36 -6.41
C LYS A 390 -12.79 -21.78 -5.02
N ARG A 391 -13.05 -20.48 -4.82
CA ARG A 391 -12.97 -19.86 -3.49
C ARG A 391 -14.06 -20.44 -2.58
N VAL A 392 -13.65 -21.00 -1.44
CA VAL A 392 -14.56 -21.63 -0.46
C VAL A 392 -14.61 -20.88 0.87
N ALA A 393 -13.55 -20.14 1.22
CA ALA A 393 -13.52 -19.30 2.41
C ALA A 393 -12.63 -18.06 2.21
N VAL A 394 -12.94 -17.01 2.98
CA VAL A 394 -12.17 -15.76 3.05
C VAL A 394 -12.11 -15.26 4.50
N ASP A 395 -10.92 -14.85 4.92
CA ASP A 395 -10.65 -14.02 6.08
C ASP A 395 -10.29 -12.61 5.61
N SER A 396 -11.25 -11.69 5.64
CA SER A 396 -11.06 -10.30 5.21
C SER A 396 -10.22 -9.46 6.18
N ALA A 397 -9.94 -9.94 7.39
CA ALA A 397 -9.12 -9.24 8.36
C ALA A 397 -7.62 -9.47 8.08
N LEU A 398 -7.24 -10.73 7.82
CA LEU A 398 -5.88 -11.09 7.39
C LEU A 398 -5.68 -11.03 5.87
N ASP A 399 -6.76 -10.90 5.10
CA ASP A 399 -6.76 -10.91 3.62
C ASP A 399 -6.26 -12.24 3.03
N LEU A 400 -6.75 -13.33 3.61
CA LEU A 400 -6.49 -14.70 3.19
C LEU A 400 -7.75 -15.31 2.56
N ALA A 401 -7.56 -16.17 1.57
CA ALA A 401 -8.62 -16.96 0.95
C ALA A 401 -8.15 -18.41 0.81
N ILE A 402 -9.11 -19.35 0.94
CA ILE A 402 -8.90 -20.76 0.59
C ILE A 402 -9.59 -21.05 -0.73
N LEU A 403 -8.85 -21.66 -1.65
CA LEU A 403 -9.35 -22.23 -2.90
C LEU A 403 -9.41 -23.76 -2.77
N GLU A 404 -10.55 -24.34 -3.13
CA GLU A 404 -10.74 -25.77 -3.39
C GLU A 404 -10.32 -26.04 -4.85
N THR A 405 -9.46 -27.03 -5.07
CA THR A 405 -8.87 -27.31 -6.41
C THR A 405 -8.96 -28.77 -6.85
N GLY A 406 -9.13 -29.72 -5.92
CA GLY A 406 -9.15 -31.15 -6.20
C GLY A 406 -7.80 -31.77 -6.57
N ILE A 407 -6.69 -31.07 -6.31
CA ILE A 407 -5.32 -31.60 -6.45
C ILE A 407 -5.07 -32.65 -5.36
N THR A 408 -4.51 -33.81 -5.72
CA THR A 408 -4.30 -34.95 -4.79
C THR A 408 -2.89 -35.54 -4.80
N ASP A 409 -1.95 -34.98 -5.58
CA ASP A 409 -0.57 -35.46 -5.73
C ASP A 409 0.45 -34.32 -5.54
N VAL A 410 0.30 -33.55 -4.46
CA VAL A 410 1.20 -32.44 -4.08
C VAL A 410 1.44 -32.46 -2.57
N THR A 411 2.67 -32.16 -2.15
CA THR A 411 3.06 -32.09 -0.74
C THR A 411 2.53 -30.81 -0.07
N PRO A 412 1.74 -30.88 1.01
CA PRO A 412 1.29 -29.71 1.75
C PRO A 412 2.44 -28.97 2.45
N ILE A 413 2.31 -27.65 2.59
CA ILE A 413 3.32 -26.80 3.24
C ILE A 413 3.39 -27.07 4.76
N ALA A 414 4.60 -27.33 5.27
CA ALA A 414 4.83 -27.61 6.68
C ALA A 414 5.23 -26.34 7.46
N PHE A 415 4.24 -25.66 8.03
CA PHE A 415 4.43 -24.48 8.90
C PHE A 415 5.03 -24.83 10.28
N ASP A 416 6.01 -24.04 10.73
CA ASP A 416 6.47 -24.00 12.14
C ASP A 416 5.67 -22.92 12.87
N PHE A 417 4.68 -23.35 13.66
CA PHE A 417 3.73 -22.45 14.34
C PHE A 417 4.23 -21.88 15.68
N ASP A 418 5.36 -22.36 16.18
CA ASP A 418 5.91 -21.98 17.49
C ASP A 418 7.09 -20.99 17.35
N THR A 419 7.60 -20.81 16.13
CA THR A 419 8.71 -19.92 15.79
C THR A 419 8.23 -18.60 15.19
N GLU A 420 8.83 -17.49 15.63
CA GLU A 420 8.75 -16.20 14.97
C GLU A 420 10.16 -15.58 14.89
N PRO A 421 10.61 -15.01 13.74
CA PRO A 421 11.93 -14.40 13.62
C PRO A 421 12.08 -13.18 14.54
N GLU A 422 13.26 -12.93 15.09
CA GLU A 422 13.55 -11.72 15.86
C GLU A 422 14.11 -10.58 15.00
N LEU A 423 14.31 -9.40 15.62
CA LEU A 423 14.97 -8.25 14.98
C LEU A 423 16.38 -8.63 14.49
N GLY A 424 16.64 -8.46 13.20
CA GLY A 424 17.92 -8.80 12.57
C GLY A 424 18.04 -10.24 12.07
N ASP A 425 17.01 -11.07 12.28
CA ASP A 425 16.98 -12.44 11.74
C ASP A 425 16.67 -12.42 10.25
N ALA A 426 17.22 -13.40 9.53
CA ALA A 426 17.02 -13.58 8.11
C ALA A 426 15.66 -14.20 7.84
N VAL A 427 15.04 -13.76 6.75
CA VAL A 427 13.82 -14.32 6.19
C VAL A 427 14.01 -14.53 4.70
N ILE A 428 13.70 -15.74 4.23
CA ILE A 428 13.90 -16.16 2.85
C ILE A 428 12.53 -16.42 2.25
N SER A 429 12.20 -15.70 1.19
CA SER A 429 10.94 -15.88 0.46
C SER A 429 11.10 -17.03 -0.54
N VAL A 430 10.27 -18.06 -0.41
CA VAL A 430 10.34 -19.27 -1.25
C VAL A 430 9.72 -19.00 -2.63
N GLY A 431 10.37 -19.49 -3.68
CA GLY A 431 9.90 -19.38 -5.07
C GLY A 431 9.23 -20.66 -5.57
N ARG A 432 8.54 -20.54 -6.71
CA ARG A 432 8.08 -21.71 -7.46
C ARG A 432 9.23 -22.23 -8.33
N GLY A 433 9.96 -23.22 -7.83
CA GLY A 433 11.13 -23.84 -8.48
C GLY A 433 12.39 -23.87 -7.60
N MET A 434 13.52 -24.28 -8.19
CA MET A 434 14.78 -24.60 -7.49
C MET A 434 15.60 -23.41 -6.94
N ALA A 435 15.00 -22.24 -6.74
CA ALA A 435 15.72 -21.08 -6.21
C ALA A 435 14.81 -20.24 -5.31
N PRO A 436 15.33 -19.69 -4.19
CA PRO A 436 14.62 -18.68 -3.41
C PRO A 436 14.27 -17.46 -4.27
N LEU A 437 13.18 -16.76 -3.96
CA LEU A 437 12.85 -15.48 -4.62
C LEU A 437 13.76 -14.36 -4.14
N ALA A 438 13.98 -14.29 -2.83
CA ALA A 438 14.68 -13.19 -2.19
C ALA A 438 15.09 -13.55 -0.76
N LEU A 439 16.30 -13.13 -0.39
CA LEU A 439 16.73 -12.98 1.00
C LEU A 439 16.37 -11.57 1.49
N GLY A 440 16.01 -11.45 2.76
CA GLY A 440 15.97 -10.19 3.50
C GLY A 440 16.06 -10.43 4.99
N PHE A 441 15.91 -9.37 5.78
CA PHE A 441 16.04 -9.40 7.23
C PHE A 441 14.83 -8.73 7.90
N ARG A 442 14.44 -9.24 9.07
CA ARG A 442 13.38 -8.64 9.88
C ARG A 442 13.91 -7.35 10.51
N GLY A 443 13.60 -6.21 9.88
CA GLY A 443 14.12 -4.89 10.28
C GLY A 443 13.51 -4.30 11.56
N LEU A 444 12.41 -4.87 12.07
CA LEU A 444 11.65 -4.38 13.25
C LEU A 444 11.29 -5.51 14.22
N GLY A 445 11.01 -5.16 15.48
CA GLY A 445 10.40 -6.08 16.44
C GLY A 445 8.91 -6.30 16.13
N VAL A 446 8.05 -6.25 17.15
CA VAL A 446 6.59 -6.18 16.95
C VAL A 446 6.26 -4.89 16.19
N TYR A 447 5.51 -5.00 15.09
CA TYR A 447 4.99 -3.87 14.32
C TYR A 447 3.57 -4.17 13.85
N VAL A 448 2.69 -3.18 13.95
CA VAL A 448 1.28 -3.27 13.56
C VAL A 448 1.07 -2.50 12.27
N SER A 449 0.75 -3.22 11.20
CA SER A 449 0.37 -2.62 9.92
C SER A 449 -1.01 -1.95 10.03
N GLY A 450 -1.12 -0.68 9.65
CA GLY A 450 -2.40 0.04 9.67
C GLY A 450 -2.39 1.57 9.85
N GLY A 451 -1.25 2.20 10.14
CA GLY A 451 -1.20 3.65 10.43
C GLY A 451 -0.67 4.55 9.31
N SER A 452 0.42 4.18 8.62
CA SER A 452 1.20 5.15 7.85
C SER A 452 2.18 4.56 6.82
N ASP A 453 1.96 3.31 6.41
CA ASP A 453 2.71 2.58 5.39
C ASP A 453 2.39 3.01 3.94
N GLY A 454 2.05 4.28 3.72
CA GLY A 454 1.87 4.94 2.41
C GLY A 454 0.60 4.54 1.64
N ALA A 455 0.16 3.28 1.75
CA ALA A 455 -0.92 2.70 0.95
C ALA A 455 -2.32 2.78 1.61
N SER A 456 -2.44 2.77 2.95
CA SER A 456 -3.72 3.11 3.61
C SER A 456 -3.84 4.61 3.85
N ARG A 457 -4.16 5.34 2.79
CA ARG A 457 -4.74 6.68 2.94
C ARG A 457 -6.17 6.54 3.43
N ALA A 458 -6.42 6.82 4.71
CA ALA A 458 -7.77 7.02 5.23
C ALA A 458 -8.58 7.93 4.29
N TYR A 459 -9.83 7.55 4.02
CA TYR A 459 -10.56 8.03 2.85
C TYR A 459 -11.93 8.58 3.23
N LEU A 460 -12.11 9.88 3.01
CA LEU A 460 -13.40 10.57 3.13
C LEU A 460 -14.23 10.47 1.84
N GLY A 461 -13.57 10.30 0.70
CA GLY A 461 -14.17 10.18 -0.64
C GLY A 461 -14.56 11.50 -1.30
N VAL A 462 -13.73 12.53 -1.15
CA VAL A 462 -13.88 13.83 -1.82
C VAL A 462 -12.63 14.16 -2.61
N ALA A 463 -12.80 14.73 -3.80
CA ALA A 463 -11.75 15.48 -4.48
C ALA A 463 -11.84 16.93 -4.00
N MET A 464 -10.69 17.50 -3.62
CA MET A 464 -10.60 18.86 -3.09
C MET A 464 -9.69 19.71 -3.97
N ARG A 465 -10.08 20.97 -4.19
CA ARG A 465 -9.24 22.00 -4.81
C ARG A 465 -9.21 23.25 -3.95
N GLN A 466 -8.16 24.05 -4.10
CA GLN A 466 -8.18 25.39 -3.54
C GLN A 466 -9.22 26.27 -4.26
N PRO A 467 -9.91 27.17 -3.54
CA PRO A 467 -10.71 28.22 -4.15
C PRO A 467 -9.82 29.23 -4.89
N THR A 468 -10.31 29.70 -6.04
CA THR A 468 -9.77 30.88 -6.74
C THR A 468 -9.95 32.15 -5.91
N ASP A 469 -9.31 33.24 -6.30
CA ASP A 469 -9.42 34.52 -5.58
C ASP A 469 -10.87 35.03 -5.51
N GLU A 470 -11.63 34.92 -6.62
CA GLU A 470 -13.06 35.24 -6.67
C GLU A 470 -13.90 34.33 -5.75
N GLU A 471 -13.59 33.02 -5.71
CA GLU A 471 -14.31 32.07 -4.86
C GLU A 471 -13.99 32.28 -3.36
N ARG A 472 -12.79 32.77 -3.02
CA ARG A 472 -12.43 33.11 -1.63
C ARG A 472 -13.27 34.24 -1.08
N GLU A 473 -13.65 35.22 -1.88
CA GLU A 473 -14.54 36.31 -1.44
C GLU A 473 -15.94 35.81 -1.08
N ALA A 474 -16.41 34.75 -1.73
CA ALA A 474 -17.69 34.10 -1.44
C ALA A 474 -17.67 33.16 -0.22
N ILE A 475 -16.49 32.81 0.31
CA ILE A 475 -16.33 31.91 1.46
C ILE A 475 -16.21 32.73 2.75
N PRO A 476 -17.11 32.56 3.76
CA PRO A 476 -17.02 33.24 5.05
C PRO A 476 -15.67 33.01 5.77
N GLY A 477 -14.79 34.00 5.67
CA GLY A 477 -13.43 33.99 6.22
C GLY A 477 -12.32 33.66 5.22
N GLY A 478 -12.63 33.45 3.94
CA GLY A 478 -11.65 33.25 2.85
C GLY A 478 -10.86 31.94 2.90
N VAL A 479 -11.28 30.98 3.75
CA VAL A 479 -10.50 29.79 4.10
C VAL A 479 -11.39 28.54 4.07
N GLY A 480 -11.06 27.62 3.18
CA GLY A 480 -11.71 26.32 2.99
C GLY A 480 -11.20 25.65 1.71
N GLN A 481 -11.53 24.37 1.50
CA GLN A 481 -11.30 23.66 0.22
C GLN A 481 -12.63 23.45 -0.49
N ILE A 482 -12.68 23.67 -1.80
CA ILE A 482 -13.87 23.37 -2.61
C ILE A 482 -13.84 21.89 -2.99
N VAL A 483 -14.96 21.22 -2.78
CA VAL A 483 -15.24 19.87 -3.24
C VAL A 483 -15.47 19.93 -4.75
N SER A 484 -14.58 19.31 -5.53
CA SER A 484 -14.67 19.25 -7.00
C SER A 484 -15.22 17.92 -7.52
N ALA A 485 -15.34 16.92 -6.65
CA ALA A 485 -16.08 15.68 -6.88
C ALA A 485 -16.35 14.99 -5.54
N VAL A 486 -17.47 14.28 -5.45
CA VAL A 486 -17.77 13.36 -4.35
C VAL A 486 -17.83 11.94 -4.91
N MET A 487 -17.09 11.04 -4.29
CA MET A 487 -17.00 9.64 -4.72
C MET A 487 -18.23 8.87 -4.24
N PRO A 488 -18.98 8.18 -5.13
CA PRO A 488 -20.10 7.34 -4.73
C PRO A 488 -19.71 6.28 -3.70
N GLY A 489 -20.62 5.94 -2.79
CA GLY A 489 -20.37 4.95 -1.72
C GLY A 489 -19.41 5.40 -0.60
N SER A 490 -18.93 6.64 -0.63
CA SER A 490 -18.07 7.20 0.42
C SER A 490 -18.84 7.77 1.62
N GLY A 491 -18.14 7.99 2.74
CA GLY A 491 -18.71 8.69 3.89
C GLY A 491 -19.19 10.11 3.58
N ALA A 492 -18.57 10.81 2.62
CA ALA A 492 -19.05 12.10 2.12
C ALA A 492 -20.33 11.98 1.27
N ALA A 493 -20.44 10.93 0.43
CA ALA A 493 -21.66 10.66 -0.32
C ALA A 493 -22.83 10.24 0.59
N GLU A 494 -22.56 9.40 1.60
CA GLU A 494 -23.54 9.03 2.65
C GLU A 494 -24.03 10.26 3.45
N ALA A 495 -23.15 11.24 3.65
CA ALA A 495 -23.49 12.53 4.29
C ALA A 495 -24.17 13.54 3.34
N GLY A 496 -24.42 13.19 2.07
CA GLY A 496 -25.09 14.05 1.10
C GLY A 496 -24.27 15.25 0.62
N MET A 497 -22.93 15.17 0.70
CA MET A 497 -22.04 16.18 0.15
C MET A 497 -22.05 16.13 -1.39
N VAL A 498 -21.88 17.28 -2.05
CA VAL A 498 -21.91 17.42 -3.52
C VAL A 498 -20.75 18.27 -4.06
N ASP A 499 -20.56 18.24 -5.38
CA ASP A 499 -19.67 19.17 -6.09
C ASP A 499 -20.10 20.62 -5.83
N GLY A 500 -19.13 21.49 -5.54
CA GLY A 500 -19.34 22.89 -5.14
C GLY A 500 -19.46 23.14 -3.64
N ASP A 501 -19.56 22.10 -2.79
CA ASP A 501 -19.51 22.28 -1.33
C ASP A 501 -18.12 22.77 -0.88
N VAL A 502 -18.06 23.48 0.25
CA VAL A 502 -16.79 24.03 0.78
C VAL A 502 -16.48 23.44 2.15
N ILE A 503 -15.43 22.61 2.24
CA ILE A 503 -14.95 22.07 3.52
C ILE A 503 -14.19 23.17 4.27
N LEU A 504 -14.63 23.45 5.50
CA LEU A 504 -14.09 24.49 6.38
C LEU A 504 -13.16 23.90 7.45
N ARG A 505 -13.57 22.79 8.07
CA ARG A 505 -12.78 22.08 9.09
C ARG A 505 -12.96 20.57 9.03
N ILE A 506 -11.94 19.84 9.44
CA ILE A 506 -11.97 18.39 9.65
C ILE A 506 -11.32 18.11 11.01
N ASP A 507 -12.04 17.45 11.90
CA ASP A 507 -11.65 17.19 13.31
C ASP A 507 -11.12 18.42 14.04
N GLY A 508 -11.77 19.57 13.78
CA GLY A 508 -11.41 20.85 14.37
C GLY A 508 -10.18 21.52 13.74
N VAL A 509 -9.44 20.88 12.84
CA VAL A 509 -8.35 21.48 12.05
C VAL A 509 -8.93 22.26 10.87
N VAL A 510 -8.36 23.43 10.55
CA VAL A 510 -8.85 24.30 9.47
C VAL A 510 -8.39 23.79 8.10
N ALA A 511 -9.30 23.64 7.15
CA ALA A 511 -9.06 23.18 5.79
C ALA A 511 -8.51 24.30 4.86
N ALA A 512 -7.47 25.02 5.31
CA ALA A 512 -6.87 26.14 4.59
C ALA A 512 -6.05 25.73 3.35
N THR A 513 -5.46 24.54 3.36
CA THR A 513 -4.77 23.95 2.21
C THR A 513 -5.26 22.52 1.97
N PRO A 514 -5.01 21.92 0.78
CA PRO A 514 -5.32 20.52 0.55
C PRO A 514 -4.67 19.59 1.58
N GLU A 515 -3.48 19.96 2.07
CA GLU A 515 -2.72 19.20 3.05
C GLU A 515 -3.27 19.36 4.48
N SER A 516 -3.68 20.58 4.89
CA SER A 516 -4.32 20.77 6.20
C SER A 516 -5.73 20.18 6.27
N ALA A 517 -6.38 19.96 5.12
CA ALA A 517 -7.60 19.18 5.00
C ALA A 517 -7.34 17.65 4.98
N ALA A 518 -6.29 17.18 4.32
CA ALA A 518 -5.98 15.75 4.21
C ALA A 518 -5.32 15.16 5.47
N SER A 519 -4.53 15.94 6.21
CA SER A 519 -3.79 15.46 7.39
C SER A 519 -4.68 14.88 8.51
N PRO A 520 -5.79 15.54 8.94
CA PRO A 520 -6.71 14.96 9.93
C PRO A 520 -7.32 13.65 9.45
N ILE A 521 -7.77 13.59 8.20
CA ILE A 521 -8.32 12.37 7.57
C ILE A 521 -7.31 11.22 7.73
N ARG A 522 -6.06 11.44 7.31
CA ARG A 522 -4.96 10.43 7.37
C ARG A 522 -4.54 10.04 8.80
N SER A 523 -4.97 10.76 9.83
CA SER A 523 -4.71 10.40 11.22
C SER A 523 -5.70 9.38 11.81
N HIS A 524 -6.81 9.11 11.10
CA HIS A 524 -7.82 8.14 11.50
C HIS A 524 -7.61 6.75 10.93
N ALA A 525 -8.04 5.74 11.68
CA ALA A 525 -8.14 4.37 11.17
C ALA A 525 -9.39 4.21 10.29
N PRO A 526 -9.32 3.43 9.19
CA PRO A 526 -10.51 3.05 8.42
C PRO A 526 -11.59 2.36 9.25
N GLY A 527 -12.80 2.90 9.22
CA GLY A 527 -13.95 2.52 10.04
C GLY A 527 -14.27 3.52 11.16
N GLU A 528 -13.34 4.41 11.51
CA GLU A 528 -13.60 5.51 12.45
C GLU A 528 -14.51 6.58 11.85
N GLN A 529 -14.98 7.51 12.68
CA GLN A 529 -15.74 8.67 12.23
C GLN A 529 -14.92 9.94 12.43
N VAL A 530 -14.93 10.81 11.42
CA VAL A 530 -14.33 12.15 11.43
C VAL A 530 -15.44 13.20 11.42
N SER A 531 -15.27 14.29 12.16
CA SER A 531 -16.18 15.43 12.21
C SER A 531 -15.81 16.45 11.13
N VAL A 532 -16.66 16.63 10.11
CA VAL A 532 -16.42 17.58 9.01
C VAL A 532 -17.39 18.76 9.13
N GLU A 533 -16.84 19.97 9.27
CA GLU A 533 -17.57 21.23 9.08
C GLU A 533 -17.42 21.64 7.61
N PHE A 534 -18.53 21.69 6.88
CA PHE A 534 -18.57 22.11 5.48
C PHE A 534 -19.74 23.06 5.23
N MET A 535 -19.73 23.73 4.09
CA MET A 535 -20.74 24.68 3.68
C MET A 535 -21.42 24.19 2.41
N HIS A 536 -22.75 24.10 2.46
CA HIS A 536 -23.59 23.57 1.40
C HIS A 536 -24.70 24.57 1.11
N SER A 537 -24.82 25.01 -0.15
CA SER A 537 -25.77 26.06 -0.58
C SER A 537 -25.73 27.35 0.27
N GLY A 538 -24.55 27.69 0.82
CA GLY A 538 -24.32 28.86 1.68
C GLY A 538 -24.59 28.64 3.18
N GLU A 539 -25.13 27.50 3.59
CA GLU A 539 -25.34 27.14 5.00
C GLU A 539 -24.19 26.27 5.53
N ARG A 540 -23.75 26.51 6.77
CA ARG A 540 -22.77 25.65 7.44
C ARG A 540 -23.43 24.42 8.04
N ARG A 541 -22.80 23.26 7.84
CA ARG A 541 -23.20 21.95 8.37
C ARG A 541 -22.00 21.29 9.02
N THR A 542 -22.22 20.63 10.15
CA THR A 542 -21.23 19.76 10.79
C THR A 542 -21.80 18.35 10.82
N VAL A 543 -21.13 17.41 10.15
CA VAL A 543 -21.58 16.02 10.04
C VAL A 543 -20.43 15.09 10.40
N SER A 544 -20.75 14.06 11.18
CA SER A 544 -19.82 12.96 11.46
C SER A 544 -19.85 12.00 10.27
N MET A 545 -18.73 11.86 9.59
CA MET A 545 -18.58 11.06 8.37
C MET A 545 -17.68 9.88 8.66
N ARG A 546 -18.08 8.69 8.22
CA ARG A 546 -17.25 7.50 8.37
C ARG A 546 -16.04 7.58 7.43
N ILE A 547 -14.85 7.52 8.01
CA ILE A 547 -13.60 7.27 7.29
C ILE A 547 -13.66 5.85 6.76
N LEU A 548 -13.50 5.68 5.46
CA LEU A 548 -13.36 4.37 4.84
C LEU A 548 -11.87 4.07 4.58
N ARG A 549 -11.60 2.85 4.13
CA ARG A 549 -10.45 2.64 3.25
C ARG A 549 -10.79 3.33 1.92
N PRO A 550 -9.82 3.74 1.09
CA PRO A 550 -10.11 3.91 -0.32
C PRO A 550 -10.79 2.60 -0.74
N PRO A 551 -11.99 2.64 -1.36
CA PRO A 551 -12.62 1.41 -1.78
C PRO A 551 -11.62 0.69 -2.68
N PHE A 552 -11.42 -0.61 -2.45
CA PHE A 552 -10.26 -1.35 -2.93
C PHE A 552 -10.21 -1.40 -4.47
N GLY A 553 -9.69 -0.35 -5.06
CA GLY A 553 -9.35 -0.24 -6.46
C GLY A 553 -7.98 -0.83 -6.72
N GLU A 554 -7.87 -1.65 -7.77
CA GLU A 554 -6.70 -2.50 -8.01
C GLU A 554 -5.48 -1.74 -8.56
N GLN A 555 -5.34 -0.49 -8.12
CA GLN A 555 -4.11 0.26 -8.16
C GLN A 555 -3.08 -0.36 -7.22
N ARG A 556 -2.49 -1.47 -7.67
CA ARG A 556 -1.05 -1.69 -7.46
C ARG A 556 -0.35 -0.40 -7.88
N VAL A 557 0.04 0.40 -6.89
CA VAL A 557 0.71 1.68 -7.10
C VAL A 557 2.10 1.37 -7.62
N ALA A 558 2.46 1.92 -8.78
CA ALA A 558 3.84 2.00 -9.19
C ALA A 558 4.45 3.22 -8.47
N LEU A 559 5.36 2.97 -7.53
CA LEU A 559 6.15 4.05 -6.94
C LEU A 559 7.16 4.57 -7.97
N ALA A 560 7.64 5.80 -7.77
CA ALA A 560 8.84 6.27 -8.49
C ALA A 560 9.99 5.27 -8.22
N GLY A 561 10.57 4.71 -9.29
CA GLY A 561 11.45 3.54 -9.20
C GLY A 561 10.79 2.17 -9.49
N GLY A 562 9.59 2.14 -10.08
CA GLY A 562 9.02 0.92 -10.70
C GLY A 562 8.51 -0.17 -9.75
N ALA A 563 8.60 0.01 -8.44
CA ALA A 563 8.08 -0.95 -7.47
C ALA A 563 6.54 -1.01 -7.52
N ILE A 564 6.01 -2.20 -7.83
CA ILE A 564 4.57 -2.49 -7.90
C ILE A 564 4.08 -3.00 -6.54
N LEU A 565 3.22 -2.23 -5.86
CA LEU A 565 2.65 -2.58 -4.55
C LEU A 565 1.50 -3.60 -4.63
N SER A 566 1.19 -4.30 -3.54
CA SER A 566 0.00 -5.19 -3.44
C SER A 566 -1.31 -4.40 -3.40
N ARG A 567 -2.41 -4.98 -3.91
CA ARG A 567 -3.75 -4.33 -3.94
C ARG A 567 -4.23 -3.99 -2.53
N ARG A 568 -4.08 -4.93 -1.60
CA ARG A 568 -4.09 -4.64 -0.16
C ARG A 568 -2.67 -4.70 0.37
N ALA A 569 -2.17 -3.57 0.84
CA ALA A 569 -0.82 -3.43 1.37
C ALA A 569 -0.75 -3.36 2.92
N THR A 570 -1.88 -3.17 3.62
CA THR A 570 -1.88 -2.70 5.03
C THR A 570 -3.06 -3.22 5.86
N GLY A 571 -2.98 -3.03 7.19
CA GLY A 571 -4.09 -3.24 8.12
C GLY A 571 -4.27 -4.69 8.60
N PHE A 572 -3.24 -5.52 8.52
CA PHE A 572 -3.28 -6.94 8.88
C PHE A 572 -3.13 -7.17 10.39
N GLY A 573 -2.96 -6.12 11.18
CA GLY A 573 -2.51 -6.20 12.58
C GLY A 573 -1.00 -6.41 12.65
N GLU A 574 -0.55 -7.21 13.60
CA GLU A 574 0.88 -7.53 13.82
C GLU A 574 1.48 -8.31 12.63
N VAL A 575 2.57 -7.80 12.07
CA VAL A 575 3.25 -8.39 10.90
C VAL A 575 4.76 -8.50 11.14
N ILE A 576 5.36 -9.49 10.46
CA ILE A 576 6.80 -9.53 10.26
C ILE A 576 7.10 -8.54 9.13
N GLN A 577 7.69 -7.38 9.46
CA GLN A 577 8.22 -6.47 8.43
C GLN A 577 9.67 -6.85 8.09
N HIS A 578 9.93 -7.05 6.80
CA HIS A 578 11.24 -7.33 6.24
C HIS A 578 11.49 -6.53 4.97
N ASP A 579 12.76 -6.45 4.57
CA ASP A 579 13.26 -5.64 3.45
C ASP A 579 13.40 -6.42 2.12
N SER A 580 13.18 -7.74 2.10
CA SER A 580 13.32 -8.56 0.90
C SER A 580 12.46 -8.03 -0.26
N ILE A 581 13.07 -7.90 -1.44
CA ILE A 581 12.42 -7.36 -2.64
C ILE A 581 11.59 -8.46 -3.31
N VAL A 582 10.32 -8.55 -2.95
CA VAL A 582 9.37 -9.52 -3.52
C VAL A 582 8.28 -8.77 -4.27
N ALA A 583 8.07 -9.12 -5.54
CA ALA A 583 7.05 -8.52 -6.39
C ALA A 583 5.64 -8.84 -5.86
N ALA A 584 4.67 -7.95 -6.06
CA ALA A 584 3.29 -8.17 -5.62
C ALA A 584 2.64 -9.43 -6.25
N GLN A 585 3.08 -9.83 -7.45
CA GLN A 585 2.71 -11.08 -8.13
C GLN A 585 3.16 -12.35 -7.39
N ASN A 586 4.16 -12.25 -6.51
CA ASN A 586 4.76 -13.38 -5.79
C ASN A 586 4.36 -13.37 -4.29
N MET A 587 3.41 -12.51 -3.90
CA MET A 587 2.79 -12.52 -2.58
C MET A 587 1.85 -13.72 -2.45
N GLY A 588 1.64 -14.23 -1.24
CA GLY A 588 0.95 -15.48 -0.96
C GLY A 588 1.87 -16.72 -0.92
N GLY A 589 3.17 -16.55 -1.19
CA GLY A 589 4.20 -17.58 -0.97
C GLY A 589 4.69 -17.66 0.49
N PRO A 590 5.31 -18.78 0.89
CA PRO A 590 5.81 -18.98 2.24
C PRO A 590 7.15 -18.24 2.49
N VAL A 591 7.44 -18.03 3.76
CA VAL A 591 8.68 -17.42 4.26
C VAL A 591 9.36 -18.39 5.22
N VAL A 592 10.64 -18.69 4.98
CA VAL A 592 11.45 -19.58 5.84
C VAL A 592 12.53 -18.80 6.61
N ASP A 593 12.94 -19.33 7.76
CA ASP A 593 14.07 -18.82 8.55
C ASP A 593 15.44 -19.37 8.06
N SER A 594 16.53 -18.93 8.69
CA SER A 594 17.90 -19.43 8.44
C SER A 594 18.13 -20.91 8.78
N ARG A 595 17.10 -21.66 9.18
CA ARG A 595 17.10 -23.12 9.41
C ARG A 595 16.16 -23.85 8.44
N GLY A 596 15.56 -23.15 7.48
CA GLY A 596 14.64 -23.72 6.50
C GLY A 596 13.26 -24.05 7.08
N ARG A 597 12.83 -23.39 8.15
CA ARG A 597 11.51 -23.64 8.77
C ARG A 597 10.51 -22.59 8.30
N VAL A 598 9.31 -22.99 7.87
CA VAL A 598 8.28 -22.06 7.36
C VAL A 598 7.65 -21.27 8.52
N VAL A 599 8.15 -20.06 8.74
CA VAL A 599 7.78 -19.16 9.85
C VAL A 599 6.67 -18.17 9.50
N GLY A 600 6.23 -18.10 8.24
CA GLY A 600 5.16 -17.21 7.83
C GLY A 600 4.75 -17.29 6.36
N LEU A 601 3.87 -16.36 5.98
CA LEU A 601 3.34 -16.20 4.63
C LEU A 601 3.46 -14.74 4.18
N ASN A 602 4.12 -14.49 3.05
CA ASN A 602 4.21 -13.15 2.44
C ASN A 602 2.80 -12.63 2.11
N ILE A 603 2.36 -11.52 2.70
CA ILE A 603 1.00 -11.00 2.54
C ILE A 603 0.92 -9.66 1.81
N ALA A 604 2.00 -8.85 1.79
CA ALA A 604 1.97 -7.57 1.07
C ALA A 604 3.35 -7.04 0.70
N ARG A 605 3.44 -6.50 -0.53
CA ARG A 605 4.42 -5.48 -0.90
C ARG A 605 3.81 -4.11 -0.59
N ALA A 606 4.23 -3.47 0.49
CA ALA A 606 3.63 -2.24 1.00
C ALA A 606 4.38 -0.96 0.61
N ASP A 607 5.68 -1.07 0.33
CA ASP A 607 6.54 0.01 -0.17
C ASP A 607 7.68 -0.62 -1.01
N ARG A 608 8.50 0.17 -1.70
CA ARG A 608 9.80 -0.31 -2.25
C ARG A 608 10.71 -0.90 -1.16
N MET A 609 10.44 -0.57 0.10
CA MET A 609 11.17 -1.02 1.28
C MET A 609 10.46 -2.00 2.21
N LYS A 610 9.14 -2.09 2.13
CA LYS A 610 8.32 -2.76 3.15
C LYS A 610 7.67 -3.97 2.51
N THR A 611 8.16 -5.15 2.86
CA THR A 611 7.43 -6.41 2.64
C THR A 611 6.91 -6.89 3.99
N TYR A 612 5.65 -7.31 4.01
CA TYR A 612 4.99 -7.87 5.19
C TYR A 612 4.72 -9.35 5.00
N ALA A 613 5.04 -10.13 6.02
CA ALA A 613 4.57 -11.50 6.18
C ALA A 613 3.70 -11.64 7.43
N LEU A 614 2.70 -12.52 7.35
CA LEU A 614 1.95 -13.00 8.52
C LEU A 614 2.77 -14.10 9.19
N ALA A 615 3.01 -14.00 10.50
CA ALA A 615 3.62 -15.08 11.27
C ALA A 615 2.76 -16.36 11.18
N ALA A 616 3.40 -17.52 11.04
CA ALA A 616 2.73 -18.81 10.83
C ALA A 616 1.63 -19.07 11.87
N LYS A 617 1.88 -18.75 13.14
CA LYS A 617 0.91 -18.84 14.24
C LYS A 617 -0.41 -18.11 13.97
N ARG A 618 -0.36 -16.94 13.32
CA ARG A 618 -1.56 -16.15 12.94
C ARG A 618 -2.26 -16.77 11.74
N VAL A 619 -1.48 -17.26 10.77
CA VAL A 619 -1.99 -17.99 9.60
C VAL A 619 -2.74 -19.25 10.05
N ARG A 620 -2.22 -20.01 11.02
CA ARG A 620 -2.86 -21.22 11.56
C ARG A 620 -4.30 -20.99 12.03
N ALA A 621 -4.49 -19.99 12.89
CA ALA A 621 -5.81 -19.68 13.45
C ALA A 621 -6.82 -19.27 12.37
N SER A 622 -6.34 -18.65 11.28
CA SER A 622 -7.16 -18.28 10.13
C SER A 622 -7.52 -19.49 9.26
N ILE A 623 -6.55 -20.39 8.97
CA ILE A 623 -6.81 -21.67 8.29
C ILE A 623 -7.83 -22.51 9.07
N GLU A 624 -7.58 -22.74 10.37
CA GLU A 624 -8.46 -23.52 11.25
C GLU A 624 -9.90 -22.96 11.25
N ALA A 625 -10.05 -21.64 11.38
CA ALA A 625 -11.36 -20.98 11.36
C ALA A 625 -12.06 -21.03 9.99
N MET A 626 -11.31 -20.90 8.89
CA MET A 626 -11.85 -20.98 7.54
C MET A 626 -12.30 -22.41 7.18
N LEU A 627 -11.45 -23.41 7.41
CA LEU A 627 -11.78 -24.82 7.13
C LEU A 627 -12.94 -25.32 8.02
N ALA A 628 -12.99 -24.94 9.30
CA ALA A 628 -14.11 -25.29 10.17
C ALA A 628 -15.46 -24.75 9.66
N ARG A 629 -15.47 -23.57 9.02
CA ARG A 629 -16.67 -23.01 8.37
C ARG A 629 -17.07 -23.80 7.12
N VAL A 630 -16.10 -24.14 6.26
CA VAL A 630 -16.34 -24.99 5.09
C VAL A 630 -16.92 -26.35 5.51
N GLN A 631 -16.33 -27.00 6.51
CA GLN A 631 -16.81 -28.28 7.07
C GLN A 631 -18.20 -28.17 7.72
N ALA A 632 -18.54 -27.02 8.32
CA ALA A 632 -19.87 -26.76 8.86
C ALA A 632 -20.95 -26.53 7.78
N GLY A 633 -20.58 -26.53 6.49
CA GLY A 633 -21.49 -26.21 5.39
C GLY A 633 -21.83 -24.73 5.29
N ASP A 634 -21.01 -23.83 5.86
CA ASP A 634 -21.09 -22.38 5.70
C ASP A 634 -20.53 -22.00 4.33
N VAL A 635 -21.23 -22.46 3.28
CA VAL A 635 -20.84 -22.31 1.87
C VAL A 635 -20.83 -20.83 1.52
N MET A 636 -19.64 -20.29 1.21
CA MET A 636 -19.56 -18.98 0.58
C MET A 636 -20.46 -18.96 -0.66
N PRO A 637 -21.29 -17.91 -0.84
CA PRO A 637 -22.05 -17.77 -2.08
C PRO A 637 -21.05 -17.80 -3.25
N PRO A 638 -21.36 -18.50 -4.37
CA PRO A 638 -20.39 -18.67 -5.43
C PRO A 638 -19.88 -17.32 -5.92
N ASP A 639 -18.57 -17.23 -6.17
CA ASP A 639 -17.89 -16.03 -6.69
C ASP A 639 -18.47 -15.54 -8.02
N ASP A 640 -19.23 -16.40 -8.71
CA ASP A 640 -19.98 -16.05 -9.90
C ASP A 640 -20.91 -14.85 -9.61
N PRO A 641 -20.60 -13.67 -10.18
CA PRO A 641 -21.35 -12.45 -9.93
C PRO A 641 -22.79 -12.54 -10.47
N SER A 642 -23.13 -13.59 -11.22
CA SER A 642 -24.44 -13.87 -11.78
C SER A 642 -25.44 -14.54 -10.82
N VAL A 643 -24.98 -15.08 -9.67
CA VAL A 643 -25.86 -15.83 -8.76
C VAL A 643 -27.00 -14.96 -8.23
N GLY A 644 -28.23 -15.44 -8.38
CA GLY A 644 -29.45 -14.72 -7.99
C GLY A 644 -29.85 -13.56 -8.89
N LEU A 645 -29.18 -13.32 -10.02
CA LEU A 645 -29.68 -12.37 -11.03
C LEU A 645 -30.94 -12.92 -11.72
N PRO A 646 -31.94 -12.06 -12.01
CA PRO A 646 -33.04 -12.42 -12.89
C PRO A 646 -32.52 -12.64 -14.31
N VAL A 647 -33.04 -13.67 -14.99
CA VAL A 647 -32.76 -13.91 -16.41
C VAL A 647 -33.63 -12.97 -17.23
N VAL A 648 -33.01 -12.17 -18.11
CA VAL A 648 -33.73 -11.28 -19.03
C VAL A 648 -34.09 -12.05 -20.30
N GLU A 649 -35.38 -12.04 -20.64
CA GLU A 649 -35.91 -12.61 -21.88
C GLU A 649 -35.89 -11.59 -23.03
N PHE A 650 -35.85 -12.08 -24.26
CA PHE A 650 -36.13 -11.24 -25.43
C PHE A 650 -37.62 -10.90 -25.49
N ALA A 651 -37.93 -9.62 -25.67
CA ALA A 651 -39.29 -9.18 -25.93
C ALA A 651 -39.73 -9.55 -27.36
N PRO A 652 -41.06 -9.57 -27.66
CA PRO A 652 -41.58 -9.94 -28.98
C PRO A 652 -41.12 -9.03 -30.14
N ASP A 653 -40.51 -7.89 -29.85
CA ASP A 653 -39.91 -6.97 -30.82
C ASP A 653 -38.48 -7.37 -31.25
N GLY A 654 -37.92 -8.45 -30.71
CA GLY A 654 -36.58 -8.95 -31.04
C GLY A 654 -35.44 -8.35 -30.22
N PHE A 655 -35.75 -7.66 -29.12
CA PHE A 655 -34.76 -7.01 -28.24
C PHE A 655 -34.82 -7.54 -26.81
N ALA A 656 -33.65 -7.82 -26.23
CA ALA A 656 -33.47 -7.91 -24.77
C ALA A 656 -32.95 -6.57 -24.24
N ARG A 657 -33.49 -6.12 -23.10
CA ARG A 657 -33.19 -4.81 -22.48
C ARG A 657 -32.66 -5.03 -21.06
N LEU A 658 -31.37 -4.83 -20.91
CA LEU A 658 -30.60 -5.02 -19.68
C LEU A 658 -30.44 -3.65 -19.00
N GLY A 659 -31.14 -3.41 -17.90
CA GLY A 659 -31.12 -2.15 -17.17
C GLY A 659 -30.47 -2.27 -15.80
N VAL A 660 -30.28 -1.15 -15.13
CA VAL A 660 -29.67 -1.11 -13.78
C VAL A 660 -30.47 -1.91 -12.74
N SER A 661 -31.77 -2.10 -12.95
CA SER A 661 -32.68 -2.82 -12.06
C SER A 661 -32.68 -4.34 -12.20
N ASN A 662 -32.13 -4.90 -13.29
CA ASN A 662 -32.06 -6.34 -13.54
C ASN A 662 -30.62 -6.88 -13.73
N GLY A 663 -29.62 -6.02 -13.53
CA GLY A 663 -28.21 -6.40 -13.41
C GLY A 663 -27.69 -6.21 -11.99
N ARG A 664 -26.38 -6.44 -11.82
CA ARG A 664 -25.65 -6.16 -10.58
C ARG A 664 -24.37 -5.39 -10.89
N ALA A 665 -24.18 -4.29 -10.16
CA ALA A 665 -22.91 -3.58 -10.08
C ALA A 665 -22.03 -4.26 -9.03
N LEU A 666 -20.76 -4.42 -9.35
CA LEU A 666 -19.68 -4.86 -8.48
C LEU A 666 -18.45 -3.99 -8.75
N GLY A 667 -17.52 -3.99 -7.83
CA GLY A 667 -16.32 -3.17 -7.87
C GLY A 667 -16.32 -2.07 -6.82
N PRO A 668 -15.18 -1.39 -6.64
CA PRO A 668 -14.95 -0.41 -5.59
C PRO A 668 -15.62 0.94 -5.84
N THR A 669 -15.80 1.33 -7.11
CA THR A 669 -16.33 2.65 -7.50
C THR A 669 -17.60 2.56 -8.32
N ASN A 670 -17.92 1.39 -8.89
CA ASN A 670 -19.16 1.10 -9.60
C ASN A 670 -20.37 1.17 -8.66
N ALA A 671 -21.23 2.16 -8.87
CA ALA A 671 -22.39 2.40 -8.04
C ALA A 671 -23.64 2.69 -8.87
N VAL A 672 -24.79 2.29 -8.32
CA VAL A 672 -26.10 2.75 -8.82
C VAL A 672 -26.29 4.19 -8.36
N VAL A 673 -26.20 5.14 -9.29
CA VAL A 673 -26.39 6.58 -9.03
C VAL A 673 -27.76 7.03 -9.54
N SER A 674 -28.38 7.97 -8.83
CA SER A 674 -29.65 8.60 -9.20
C SER A 674 -29.44 10.09 -9.50
N LYS A 675 -29.96 10.58 -10.63
CA LYS A 675 -29.92 12.02 -10.95
C LYS A 675 -31.20 12.71 -10.45
N GLU A 676 -31.07 13.70 -9.57
CA GLU A 676 -32.16 14.35 -8.83
C GLU A 676 -33.09 15.28 -9.66
N LYS A 677 -33.55 14.83 -10.83
CA LYS A 677 -34.68 15.47 -11.52
C LYS A 677 -35.77 14.49 -11.98
N ASP A 678 -35.41 13.29 -12.41
CA ASP A 678 -36.36 12.33 -13.00
C ASP A 678 -36.38 10.95 -12.30
N GLY A 679 -35.49 10.70 -11.33
CA GLY A 679 -35.44 9.42 -10.59
C GLY A 679 -34.84 8.24 -11.36
N GLU A 680 -34.31 8.48 -12.57
CA GLU A 680 -33.61 7.50 -13.39
C GLU A 680 -32.37 6.93 -12.67
N LYS A 681 -32.27 5.59 -12.60
CA LYS A 681 -31.12 4.87 -12.05
C LYS A 681 -30.10 4.58 -13.13
N LEU A 682 -28.84 4.91 -12.88
CA LEU A 682 -27.72 4.75 -13.80
C LEU A 682 -26.60 3.96 -13.12
N LEU A 683 -25.80 3.21 -13.88
CA LEU A 683 -24.53 2.67 -13.42
C LEU A 683 -23.45 3.72 -13.68
N GLY A 684 -22.91 4.28 -12.61
CA GLY A 684 -21.86 5.29 -12.65
C GLY A 684 -20.64 4.89 -11.84
N GLY A 685 -19.61 5.73 -11.90
CA GLY A 685 -18.42 5.55 -11.06
C GLY A 685 -17.35 4.62 -11.62
N TRP A 686 -17.48 4.16 -12.87
CA TRP A 686 -16.52 3.37 -13.67
C TRP A 686 -15.09 3.96 -13.73
N ALA A 687 -14.38 3.95 -12.61
CA ALA A 687 -13.09 4.60 -12.38
C ALA A 687 -12.01 3.59 -11.99
N ASP A 688 -12.39 2.35 -11.69
CA ASP A 688 -11.48 1.25 -11.43
C ASP A 688 -11.61 0.12 -12.48
N ALA A 689 -10.60 -0.74 -12.59
CA ALA A 689 -10.57 -1.80 -13.61
C ALA A 689 -11.57 -2.92 -13.30
N ASP A 690 -11.90 -3.11 -12.02
CA ASP A 690 -12.74 -4.19 -11.52
C ASP A 690 -14.16 -3.68 -11.17
N ASP A 691 -14.49 -2.48 -11.65
CA ASP A 691 -15.85 -2.00 -11.80
C ASP A 691 -16.58 -2.86 -12.84
N VAL A 692 -17.28 -3.87 -12.36
CA VAL A 692 -17.94 -4.91 -13.16
C VAL A 692 -19.45 -4.73 -13.10
N ALA A 693 -20.12 -4.66 -14.25
CA ALA A 693 -21.58 -4.81 -14.32
C ALA A 693 -21.96 -6.12 -15.03
N VAL A 694 -22.89 -6.87 -14.45
CA VAL A 694 -23.31 -8.18 -14.95
C VAL A 694 -24.82 -8.34 -15.09
N TRP A 695 -25.23 -9.09 -16.11
CA TRP A 695 -26.62 -9.45 -16.41
C TRP A 695 -26.71 -10.88 -16.94
N LYS A 696 -27.81 -11.59 -16.63
CA LYS A 696 -28.18 -12.82 -17.33
C LYS A 696 -29.17 -12.53 -18.44
N VAL A 697 -28.98 -13.14 -19.60
CA VAL A 697 -29.94 -13.11 -20.71
C VAL A 697 -30.16 -14.51 -21.26
N ARG A 698 -31.38 -14.84 -21.66
CA ARG A 698 -31.70 -16.08 -22.38
C ARG A 698 -31.82 -15.80 -23.87
N LEU A 699 -30.96 -16.44 -24.66
CA LEU A 699 -31.04 -16.41 -26.13
C LEU A 699 -32.18 -17.32 -26.59
N PRO A 700 -33.14 -16.84 -27.40
CA PRO A 700 -34.32 -17.61 -27.78
C PRO A 700 -34.05 -18.71 -28.82
N ALA A 701 -32.96 -18.62 -29.57
CA ALA A 701 -32.54 -19.62 -30.57
C ALA A 701 -31.10 -19.39 -31.05
N ALA A 702 -30.58 -20.31 -31.86
CA ALA A 702 -29.43 -20.06 -32.72
C ALA A 702 -29.66 -18.80 -33.57
N GLY A 703 -28.62 -17.97 -33.72
CA GLY A 703 -28.73 -16.68 -34.40
C GLY A 703 -27.54 -15.76 -34.20
N ARG A 704 -27.69 -14.52 -34.69
CA ARG A 704 -26.73 -13.42 -34.54
C ARG A 704 -27.32 -12.34 -33.64
N TYR A 705 -26.50 -11.85 -32.72
CA TYR A 705 -26.93 -10.94 -31.65
C TYR A 705 -25.99 -9.74 -31.57
N ASP A 706 -26.51 -8.55 -31.86
CA ASP A 706 -25.75 -7.30 -31.81
C ASP A 706 -25.93 -6.64 -30.43
N ILE A 707 -24.82 -6.20 -29.85
CA ILE A 707 -24.76 -5.70 -28.47
C ILE A 707 -24.49 -4.19 -28.52
N VAL A 708 -25.33 -3.41 -27.83
CA VAL A 708 -25.32 -1.94 -27.88
C VAL A 708 -25.47 -1.36 -26.48
N LEU A 709 -24.58 -0.45 -26.09
CA LEU A 709 -24.63 0.26 -24.80
C LEU A 709 -25.43 1.56 -24.95
N ASP A 710 -26.33 1.88 -24.01
CA ASP A 710 -26.88 3.24 -23.86
C ASP A 710 -26.07 4.00 -22.80
N VAL A 711 -25.19 4.87 -23.27
CA VAL A 711 -24.04 5.35 -22.51
C VAL A 711 -23.78 6.84 -22.74
N GLN A 712 -23.39 7.55 -21.67
CA GLN A 712 -22.75 8.85 -21.73
C GLN A 712 -21.29 8.68 -21.30
N GLY A 713 -20.32 8.97 -22.17
CA GLY A 713 -18.91 8.95 -21.78
C GLY A 713 -18.58 10.18 -20.94
N VAL A 714 -18.05 10.00 -19.73
CA VAL A 714 -17.68 11.12 -18.84
C VAL A 714 -16.23 11.50 -19.10
N GLY A 715 -15.26 10.66 -18.72
CA GLY A 715 -13.88 10.75 -19.19
C GLY A 715 -13.67 10.07 -20.56
N GLY A 716 -14.50 9.08 -20.89
CA GLY A 716 -14.24 8.15 -21.99
C GLY A 716 -13.11 7.16 -21.66
N GLY A 717 -12.94 6.13 -22.49
CA GLY A 717 -11.97 5.06 -22.24
C GLY A 717 -12.25 3.81 -23.07
N LYS A 718 -11.58 2.70 -22.78
CA LYS A 718 -11.92 1.39 -23.36
C LYS A 718 -12.67 0.55 -22.33
N VAL A 719 -13.61 -0.25 -22.78
CA VAL A 719 -14.31 -1.24 -21.95
C VAL A 719 -14.28 -2.59 -22.66
N ASP A 720 -14.11 -3.65 -21.87
CA ASP A 720 -14.30 -5.02 -22.32
C ASP A 720 -15.73 -5.45 -22.02
N VAL A 721 -16.37 -6.04 -23.03
CA VAL A 721 -17.70 -6.60 -22.98
C VAL A 721 -17.59 -8.09 -23.28
N PHE A 722 -17.80 -8.91 -22.27
CA PHE A 722 -17.90 -10.35 -22.40
C PHE A 722 -19.36 -10.74 -22.62
N PHE A 723 -19.60 -11.64 -23.56
CA PHE A 723 -20.92 -12.21 -23.83
C PHE A 723 -20.82 -13.72 -24.00
N GLY A 724 -21.13 -14.47 -22.95
CA GLY A 724 -20.69 -15.86 -22.87
C GLY A 724 -19.16 -15.92 -22.92
N ASP A 725 -18.59 -16.75 -23.79
CA ASP A 725 -17.14 -16.83 -24.03
C ASP A 725 -16.59 -15.73 -24.95
N ASP A 726 -17.44 -15.00 -25.69
CA ASP A 726 -16.98 -13.95 -26.60
C ASP A 726 -16.49 -12.70 -25.83
N LEU A 727 -15.27 -12.23 -26.14
CA LEU A 727 -14.72 -10.96 -25.65
C LEU A 727 -14.71 -9.91 -26.77
N MET A 728 -15.35 -8.76 -26.51
CA MET A 728 -15.34 -7.59 -27.39
C MET A 728 -14.85 -6.34 -26.64
N THR A 729 -13.72 -5.78 -27.06
CA THR A 729 -13.25 -4.48 -26.55
C THR A 729 -13.80 -3.33 -27.39
N VAL A 730 -14.44 -2.33 -26.76
CA VAL A 730 -14.97 -1.13 -27.43
C VAL A 730 -14.43 0.16 -26.80
N HIS A 731 -14.26 1.21 -27.60
CA HIS A 731 -13.90 2.53 -27.10
C HIS A 731 -15.16 3.38 -26.85
N VAL A 732 -15.34 3.84 -25.61
CA VAL A 732 -16.38 4.80 -25.22
C VAL A 732 -15.79 6.21 -25.37
N PRO A 733 -16.27 7.04 -26.31
CA PRO A 733 -15.83 8.43 -26.43
C PRO A 733 -16.46 9.30 -25.33
N PRO A 734 -15.79 10.39 -24.88
CA PRO A 734 -16.41 11.36 -23.97
C PRO A 734 -17.56 12.12 -24.67
N THR A 735 -18.73 12.20 -24.02
CA THR A 735 -19.94 12.83 -24.56
C THR A 735 -20.70 13.66 -23.51
N ARG A 736 -21.32 14.76 -23.95
CA ARG A 736 -22.19 15.59 -23.09
C ARG A 736 -23.59 15.02 -22.88
N GLU A 737 -24.00 14.08 -23.74
CA GLU A 737 -25.33 13.46 -23.74
C GLU A 737 -25.19 11.94 -23.90
N PHE A 738 -26.25 11.22 -23.54
CA PHE A 738 -26.36 9.77 -23.76
C PHE A 738 -26.53 9.42 -25.24
N GLY A 739 -25.87 8.36 -25.67
CA GLY A 739 -25.94 7.83 -27.03
C GLY A 739 -25.86 6.30 -27.05
N LEU A 740 -26.27 5.72 -28.18
CA LEU A 740 -26.14 4.29 -28.42
C LEU A 740 -24.75 3.98 -29.02
N LEU A 741 -23.96 3.20 -28.30
CA LEU A 741 -22.64 2.74 -28.72
C LEU A 741 -22.69 1.25 -29.08
N ARG A 742 -22.52 0.92 -30.36
CA ARG A 742 -22.46 -0.46 -30.83
C ARG A 742 -21.13 -1.09 -30.41
N VAL A 743 -21.21 -2.26 -29.77
CA VAL A 743 -20.05 -3.03 -29.29
C VAL A 743 -19.58 -4.01 -30.37
N GLY A 744 -20.47 -4.89 -30.82
CA GLY A 744 -20.15 -6.00 -31.73
C GLY A 744 -21.32 -6.96 -31.90
N GLU A 745 -21.15 -7.95 -32.79
CA GLU A 745 -22.12 -9.03 -33.05
C GLU A 745 -21.53 -10.36 -32.57
N SER A 746 -22.25 -11.05 -31.68
CA SER A 746 -21.97 -12.43 -31.24
C SER A 746 -22.82 -13.44 -32.01
N VAL A 747 -22.35 -14.68 -32.13
CA VAL A 747 -23.02 -15.78 -32.84
C VAL A 747 -23.24 -16.95 -31.89
N SER A 748 -24.51 -17.28 -31.62
CA SER A 748 -24.86 -18.51 -30.88
C SER A 748 -25.43 -19.57 -31.82
N SER A 749 -25.10 -20.83 -31.54
CA SER A 749 -25.56 -22.00 -32.29
C SER A 749 -26.78 -22.70 -31.68
N VAL A 750 -27.25 -22.26 -30.51
CA VAL A 750 -28.34 -22.90 -29.73
C VAL A 750 -29.22 -21.86 -29.02
N ALA A 751 -30.30 -22.30 -28.36
CA ALA A 751 -30.96 -21.50 -27.34
C ALA A 751 -30.28 -21.78 -25.99
N GLU A 752 -29.81 -20.74 -25.30
CA GLU A 752 -28.98 -20.87 -24.10
C GLU A 752 -29.07 -19.64 -23.19
N GLU A 753 -28.64 -19.76 -21.95
CA GLU A 753 -28.45 -18.63 -21.04
C GLU A 753 -27.00 -18.17 -21.07
N LEU A 754 -26.79 -16.87 -21.33
CA LEU A 754 -25.45 -16.27 -21.33
C LEU A 754 -25.34 -15.18 -20.26
N LEU A 755 -24.13 -15.04 -19.73
CA LEU A 755 -23.71 -13.91 -18.93
C LEU A 755 -23.22 -12.79 -19.85
N LEU A 756 -23.75 -11.59 -19.67
CA LEU A 756 -23.14 -10.36 -20.18
C LEU A 756 -22.39 -9.68 -19.03
N ARG A 757 -21.08 -9.46 -19.19
CA ARG A 757 -20.20 -8.75 -18.23
C ARG A 757 -19.54 -7.56 -18.93
N ILE A 758 -19.60 -6.38 -18.32
CA ILE A 758 -18.91 -5.17 -18.78
C ILE A 758 -17.93 -4.72 -17.70
N GLN A 759 -16.72 -4.34 -18.11
CA GLN A 759 -15.69 -3.75 -17.24
C GLN A 759 -14.78 -2.78 -17.99
N PRO A 760 -14.12 -1.81 -17.34
CA PRO A 760 -13.10 -0.97 -17.97
C PRO A 760 -11.87 -1.78 -18.38
N LEU A 761 -11.28 -1.42 -19.52
CA LEU A 761 -9.98 -1.93 -19.94
C LEU A 761 -8.90 -0.93 -19.55
N GLY A 762 -8.09 -1.30 -18.57
CA GLY A 762 -7.08 -0.43 -17.96
C GLY A 762 -7.65 0.42 -16.82
N ARG A 763 -6.96 1.52 -16.49
CA ARG A 763 -7.31 2.39 -15.35
C ARG A 763 -7.79 3.77 -15.85
N PRO A 764 -9.10 4.07 -15.78
CA PRO A 764 -9.61 5.41 -16.08
C PRO A 764 -9.07 6.43 -15.07
N GLN A 765 -8.64 7.61 -15.51
CA GLN A 765 -8.19 8.68 -14.58
C GLN A 765 -9.34 9.48 -13.96
N ALA A 766 -10.55 9.26 -14.46
CA ALA A 766 -11.83 9.81 -13.99
C ALA A 766 -12.92 8.78 -14.37
N PRO A 767 -14.15 8.88 -13.83
CA PRO A 767 -15.25 8.00 -14.23
C PRO A 767 -15.38 7.92 -15.76
N LEU A 768 -15.28 6.71 -16.31
CA LEU A 768 -15.23 6.46 -17.75
C LEU A 768 -16.56 6.83 -18.40
N MET A 769 -17.67 6.41 -17.79
CA MET A 769 -19.02 6.58 -18.33
C MET A 769 -20.12 6.66 -17.25
N LEU A 770 -21.32 7.03 -17.68
CA LEU A 770 -22.60 6.65 -17.08
C LEU A 770 -23.31 5.71 -18.05
N LEU A 771 -23.76 4.56 -17.57
CA LEU A 771 -24.45 3.53 -18.35
C LEU A 771 -25.90 3.41 -17.88
N ARG A 772 -26.86 3.60 -18.79
CA ARG A 772 -28.29 3.32 -18.54
C ARG A 772 -28.58 1.83 -18.58
N GLY A 773 -27.95 1.15 -19.52
CA GLY A 773 -28.17 -0.25 -19.78
C GLY A 773 -27.58 -0.72 -21.09
N VAL A 774 -27.87 -1.96 -21.43
CA VAL A 774 -27.44 -2.64 -22.65
C VAL A 774 -28.68 -3.13 -23.40
N VAL A 775 -28.68 -2.94 -24.71
CA VAL A 775 -29.67 -3.49 -25.62
C VAL A 775 -28.99 -4.58 -26.44
N ILE A 776 -29.56 -5.78 -26.42
CA ILE A 776 -29.15 -6.88 -27.31
C ILE A 776 -30.25 -7.06 -28.35
N GLN A 777 -29.87 -7.04 -29.62
CA GLN A 777 -30.78 -7.14 -30.75
C GLN A 777 -30.48 -8.38 -31.59
N ARG A 778 -31.51 -9.15 -31.92
CA ARG A 778 -31.39 -10.31 -32.82
C ARG A 778 -31.36 -9.84 -34.29
N THR A 779 -30.22 -9.96 -34.97
CA THR A 779 -29.98 -9.32 -36.30
C THR A 779 -30.44 -10.14 -37.51
N ASP A 780 -30.54 -11.46 -37.40
CA ASP A 780 -31.08 -12.31 -38.46
C ASP A 780 -32.57 -12.01 -38.71
N GLN A 781 -33.37 -11.85 -37.64
CA GLN A 781 -34.76 -11.38 -37.75
C GLN A 781 -34.87 -10.00 -38.38
N LEU A 782 -33.97 -9.06 -38.03
CA LEU A 782 -33.98 -7.73 -38.64
C LEU A 782 -33.65 -7.79 -40.14
N ARG A 783 -32.63 -8.54 -40.54
CA ARG A 783 -32.27 -8.73 -41.96
C ARG A 783 -33.37 -9.46 -42.74
N MET A 784 -34.08 -10.40 -42.11
CA MET A 784 -35.27 -11.03 -42.71
C MET A 784 -36.45 -10.03 -42.84
N ALA A 785 -36.63 -9.13 -41.87
CA ALA A 785 -37.66 -8.09 -41.93
C ALA A 785 -37.32 -7.01 -42.99
N GLU A 786 -36.06 -6.56 -43.08
CA GLU A 786 -35.58 -5.65 -44.13
C GLU A 786 -35.68 -6.29 -45.52
N ALA A 787 -35.37 -7.60 -45.65
CA ALA A 787 -35.56 -8.34 -46.90
C ALA A 787 -37.04 -8.53 -47.28
N ALA A 788 -37.94 -8.65 -46.30
CA ALA A 788 -39.38 -8.74 -46.52
C ALA A 788 -40.05 -7.37 -46.78
N LEU A 789 -39.42 -6.26 -46.35
CA LEU A 789 -39.94 -4.89 -46.44
C LEU A 789 -38.85 -3.94 -46.99
N PRO A 790 -38.62 -3.90 -48.32
CA PRO A 790 -37.52 -3.14 -48.96
C PRO A 790 -37.62 -1.60 -48.86
N LEU A 791 -38.54 -1.08 -48.06
CA LEU A 791 -38.68 0.35 -47.74
C LEU A 791 -38.09 0.75 -46.40
N LEU A 792 -37.87 -0.19 -45.47
CA LEU A 792 -37.14 0.07 -44.23
C LEU A 792 -35.65 0.11 -44.51
N ARG A 793 -35.02 1.27 -44.30
CA ARG A 793 -33.56 1.43 -44.32
C ARG A 793 -33.11 1.92 -42.95
N TRP A 794 -31.86 1.61 -42.58
CA TRP A 794 -31.17 2.05 -41.35
C TRP A 794 -31.49 3.48 -40.83
N LYS A 795 -31.81 4.43 -41.73
CA LYS A 795 -32.25 5.80 -41.39
C LYS A 795 -33.57 5.88 -40.60
N ASP A 796 -34.40 4.84 -40.61
CA ASP A 796 -35.66 4.77 -39.86
C ASP A 796 -35.45 4.35 -38.39
N PHE A 797 -34.28 3.78 -38.02
CA PHE A 797 -33.97 3.46 -36.62
C PHE A 797 -33.92 4.71 -35.72
N GLU A 798 -33.39 5.81 -36.26
CA GLU A 798 -33.43 7.15 -35.62
C GLU A 798 -34.87 7.71 -35.51
N ARG A 799 -35.80 7.26 -36.34
CA ARG A 799 -37.23 7.60 -36.21
C ARG A 799 -37.90 6.75 -35.13
N PHE A 800 -37.67 5.44 -35.15
CA PHE A 800 -38.14 4.49 -34.14
C PHE A 800 -37.65 4.88 -32.74
N LYS A 801 -36.36 5.21 -32.57
CA LYS A 801 -35.78 5.76 -31.33
C LYS A 801 -36.52 7.00 -30.82
N ARG A 802 -36.90 7.93 -31.72
CA ARG A 802 -37.68 9.13 -31.35
C ARG A 802 -39.14 8.84 -31.02
N GLU A 803 -39.73 7.81 -31.60
CA GLU A 803 -41.11 7.37 -31.31
C GLU A 803 -41.17 6.55 -30.00
N TRP A 804 -40.22 5.64 -29.77
CA TRP A 804 -40.00 4.92 -28.51
C TRP A 804 -39.78 5.88 -27.32
N MET A 805 -38.87 6.85 -27.47
CA MET A 805 -38.65 7.90 -26.47
C MET A 805 -39.88 8.80 -26.24
N ARG A 806 -40.88 8.82 -27.12
CA ARG A 806 -42.16 9.51 -26.87
C ARG A 806 -43.16 8.61 -26.16
N GLU A 807 -43.12 7.31 -26.44
CA GLU A 807 -44.03 6.34 -25.86
C GLU A 807 -43.68 5.94 -24.42
N GLU A 808 -42.40 5.80 -24.07
CA GLU A 808 -41.99 5.65 -22.66
C GLU A 808 -42.45 6.86 -21.83
N ARG A 809 -42.13 8.09 -22.26
CA ARG A 809 -42.62 9.32 -21.63
C ARG A 809 -44.16 9.45 -21.60
N ARG A 810 -44.89 8.72 -22.45
CA ARG A 810 -46.36 8.64 -22.39
C ARG A 810 -46.80 7.66 -21.31
N LYS A 811 -46.23 6.45 -21.26
CA LYS A 811 -46.50 5.43 -20.22
C LYS A 811 -46.16 5.95 -18.83
N GLU A 812 -45.02 6.62 -18.65
CA GLU A 812 -44.63 7.25 -17.37
C GLU A 812 -45.66 8.30 -16.91
N ARG A 813 -46.13 9.16 -17.83
CA ARG A 813 -47.17 10.17 -17.55
C ARG A 813 -48.53 9.55 -17.24
N GLU A 814 -48.88 8.44 -17.89
CA GLU A 814 -50.10 7.68 -17.62
C GLU A 814 -50.02 6.96 -16.27
N ALA A 815 -48.90 6.31 -15.95
CA ALA A 815 -48.63 5.70 -14.65
C ALA A 815 -48.63 6.73 -13.51
N ALA A 816 -48.01 7.89 -13.70
CA ALA A 816 -48.05 9.00 -12.74
C ALA A 816 -49.48 9.53 -12.53
N ARG A 817 -50.28 9.64 -13.60
CA ARG A 817 -51.71 10.02 -13.51
C ARG A 817 -52.56 8.98 -12.80
N GLU A 818 -52.35 7.70 -13.06
CA GLU A 818 -53.04 6.61 -12.34
C GLU A 818 -52.64 6.58 -10.87
N LYS A 819 -51.35 6.76 -10.55
CA LYS A 819 -50.87 6.90 -9.17
C LYS A 819 -51.54 8.08 -8.46
N MET A 820 -51.53 9.26 -9.07
CA MET A 820 -52.16 10.47 -8.51
C MET A 820 -53.68 10.32 -8.33
N LYS A 821 -54.38 9.62 -9.25
CA LYS A 821 -55.80 9.25 -9.08
C LYS A 821 -56.01 8.25 -7.93
N SER A 822 -55.09 7.30 -7.74
CA SER A 822 -55.17 6.31 -6.67
C SER A 822 -54.97 6.98 -5.30
N GLU A 823 -54.02 7.91 -5.21
CA GLU A 823 -53.76 8.73 -4.03
C GLU A 823 -54.98 9.63 -3.73
N MET A 824 -55.54 10.33 -4.73
CA MET A 824 -56.78 11.11 -4.59
C MET A 824 -58.00 10.26 -4.18
N LYS A 825 -58.13 9.02 -4.67
CA LYS A 825 -59.20 8.09 -4.24
C LYS A 825 -58.99 7.56 -2.83
N SER A 826 -57.74 7.43 -2.37
CA SER A 826 -57.43 6.97 -1.01
C SER A 826 -57.66 8.03 0.07
N GLY A 827 -57.69 9.32 -0.30
CA GLY A 827 -57.83 10.46 0.61
C GLY A 827 -59.26 10.85 1.02
N ALA A 828 -60.27 10.00 0.79
CA ALA A 828 -61.68 10.36 1.01
C ALA A 828 -62.28 9.69 2.28
N GLY A 829 -62.11 10.29 3.47
CA GLY A 829 -62.87 9.87 4.65
C GLY A 829 -62.47 10.39 6.03
N ALA A 830 -62.72 11.67 6.36
CA ALA A 830 -63.22 12.12 7.67
C ALA A 830 -63.51 13.64 7.71
N ALA A 831 -64.69 14.00 8.24
CA ALA A 831 -65.32 15.31 8.18
C ALA A 831 -64.72 16.44 9.07
N ALA A 832 -64.87 17.71 8.63
CA ALA A 832 -65.76 18.72 9.25
C ALA A 832 -65.44 20.18 8.81
N VAL A 833 -66.45 21.05 8.86
CA VAL A 833 -66.52 22.47 8.38
C VAL A 833 -67.09 23.31 9.55
N PRO A 834 -67.01 24.68 9.67
CA PRO A 834 -66.40 25.75 8.84
C PRO A 834 -65.42 26.72 9.58
N GLY A 835 -64.84 27.71 8.88
CA GLY A 835 -64.18 28.86 9.54
C GLY A 835 -63.58 29.96 8.65
N ALA A 836 -64.42 30.83 8.07
CA ALA A 836 -64.19 32.22 7.61
C ALA A 836 -62.81 32.74 7.15
N GLY A 837 -62.77 33.43 5.99
CA GLY A 837 -61.78 34.50 5.75
C GLY A 837 -61.37 34.73 4.28
N ASN A 838 -61.71 35.90 3.73
CA ASN A 838 -61.24 36.47 2.46
C ASN A 838 -59.68 36.48 2.35
N SER A 839 -59.03 36.59 1.18
CA SER A 839 -59.46 37.20 -0.09
C SER A 839 -58.68 36.70 -1.32
N ASN A 840 -59.22 36.99 -2.51
CA ASN A 840 -58.55 37.54 -3.71
C ASN A 840 -57.12 38.14 -3.48
N GLU A 841 -56.18 38.27 -4.42
CA GLU A 841 -55.98 37.94 -5.86
C GLU A 841 -54.48 38.25 -6.17
N GLU A 842 -53.82 37.98 -7.31
CA GLU A 842 -54.18 37.43 -8.64
C GLU A 842 -52.92 36.78 -9.31
N GLN A 843 -52.99 36.44 -10.60
CA GLN A 843 -51.90 36.45 -11.62
C GLN A 843 -50.58 35.66 -11.46
N GLY A 844 -50.22 34.96 -12.55
CA GLY A 844 -48.89 35.21 -13.15
C GLY A 844 -47.92 34.03 -13.31
N ARG A 845 -48.14 33.19 -14.33
CA ARG A 845 -47.07 32.41 -15.01
C ARG A 845 -46.06 33.36 -15.70
N PRO A 846 -44.80 32.96 -15.98
CA PRO A 846 -44.46 31.78 -16.81
C PRO A 846 -44.39 30.43 -16.08
#